data_AF-A0A7R9Q0Q7-F1
#
_entry.id   AF-A0A7R9Q0Q7-F1
#
_cell.length_a   1.000
_cell.length_b   1.000
_cell.length_c   1.000
_cell.angle_alpha   90.00
_cell.angle_beta   90.00
_cell.angle_gamma   90.00
#
_symmetry.space_group_name_H-M   'P 1'
#
loop_
_entity.id
_entity.type
_entity.pdbx_description
1 polymer ?
#
loop_
_entity_poly.entity_id
_entity_poly.type
_entity_poly.pdbx_seq_one_letter_code
_entity_poly.pdbx_strand_id
1 'polypeptide(L)'
;MLIGSDMMCLDPTRRWANCPGIPYATPPLGDLRFRRTVPIYYNEYKTINATTFSNICLQHGNANENEDCLYLNIWTPTLNPSANMPVMIWLYGGGFTIGAGSNFDGQQLAIRDVVVVTMNYRLGVFGFMCTDRPDAPGNAGLWDQAMAMNWTQQYITHFGGNPNDIVMFGQSCGSSMLSNNFGTRSANLQIAKFVAIGKNLTSRQVDGLIAKRLASFVGCNIHKDYVQCLRQMSGQGLILAQNKSLLWNIGIEKTIQLISDIYPFSVCYGEEFLPQSPVQLLKQRNFRPDLQVLMGHEIMDGTIFTPIFNYVIPTGSQYVPSVPFAYINKHIAYSNLRTLFANTPYPKELAQKYTQTFSNWYNISQTNDLRATVVQSLSDYRYTCSTYCSAMFYGYKKHWNLALNQLYKRYGPVITIWIGPFPFVFIADTELAREAFAQVELIGRPQFALGKLFCNDKYQDIAFNDNYLSWMSLKNGALPAVKRFANSDELSQIVDSTVADTIKTSAVFSKKFDINGPEFQCFKYCSIDWLSDVGNNYYIYEFIPILRQFRANPLSRYSQSFDECMAYTRNVLKQHNKTFKSNNLKDFCDVLIGAKKAAVDENSYTAECFGDDSLVATLNDLFIVGVTTTLTTLQWMLLYIAYNPDVCEKLHDEIWCRIGDRTPNAEDRDQLDYVMAFIAECLRLRNPTPVGLFHRAMSDINLGNKYQIPAETSVIVHQYSILTDDKNWDNADQYASVKFISYMPFGTGRRLCPGEQLAANQLFMIMMFK
;
A
#
# COMPACT_ATOMS: atom_id res chain seq x y z
N MET A 1 -10.76 -37.43 13.86
CA MET A 1 -9.92 -38.13 12.87
C MET A 1 -10.72 -38.10 11.54
N LEU A 2 -10.24 -38.21 10.30
CA LEU A 2 -9.59 -39.38 9.73
C LEU A 2 -9.93 -40.70 10.46
N ILE A 3 -11.11 -40.80 11.10
CA ILE A 3 -11.45 -41.92 12.00
C ILE A 3 -11.73 -43.08 11.06
N GLY A 4 -10.72 -43.93 10.86
CA GLY A 4 -10.83 -45.16 10.08
C GLY A 4 -10.08 -45.19 8.75
N SER A 5 -9.32 -44.16 8.39
CA SER A 5 -8.50 -44.17 7.17
C SER A 5 -7.03 -43.90 7.42
N ASP A 6 -6.20 -44.93 7.26
CA ASP A 6 -4.74 -44.80 7.21
C ASP A 6 -4.35 -43.99 5.95
N MET A 7 -3.28 -43.19 6.07
CA MET A 7 -2.79 -42.37 4.95
C MET A 7 -1.30 -42.60 4.75
N MET A 8 -0.91 -42.93 3.51
CA MET A 8 0.47 -43.24 3.15
C MET A 8 1.12 -42.02 2.49
N CYS A 9 2.12 -41.41 3.14
CA CYS A 9 2.92 -40.32 2.58
C CYS A 9 4.30 -40.82 2.12
N LEU A 10 4.96 -40.10 1.21
CA LEU A 10 6.30 -40.44 0.73
C LEU A 10 7.39 -40.09 1.77
N ASP A 11 8.15 -41.13 2.14
CA ASP A 11 9.43 -41.21 2.88
C ASP A 11 9.69 -40.30 4.12
N PRO A 12 9.57 -40.82 5.36
CA PRO A 12 9.90 -40.11 6.60
C PRO A 12 11.40 -40.02 6.93
N THR A 13 12.31 -40.55 6.10
CA THR A 13 13.77 -40.48 6.36
C THR A 13 14.42 -39.16 5.93
N ARG A 14 13.68 -38.30 5.22
CA ARG A 14 14.10 -36.93 4.85
C ARG A 14 13.53 -35.92 5.85
N ARG A 15 14.06 -34.68 5.87
CA ARG A 15 13.53 -33.55 6.68
C ARG A 15 12.09 -33.13 6.32
N TRP A 16 11.38 -33.88 5.48
CA TRP A 16 10.01 -33.60 5.03
C TRP A 16 9.33 -34.85 4.45
N ALA A 17 7.99 -34.85 4.48
CA ALA A 17 7.08 -35.80 3.88
C ALA A 17 6.18 -35.09 2.85
N ASN A 18 5.75 -35.82 1.81
CA ASN A 18 4.77 -35.34 0.83
C ASN A 18 3.58 -36.30 0.77
N CYS A 19 2.38 -35.74 0.89
CA CYS A 19 1.11 -36.42 0.88
C CYS A 19 0.22 -35.84 -0.25
N PRO A 20 0.47 -36.18 -1.52
CA PRO A 20 -0.33 -35.70 -2.65
C PRO A 20 -1.70 -36.39 -2.77
N GLY A 21 -2.63 -35.79 -3.52
CA GLY A 21 -3.83 -36.48 -3.99
C GLY A 21 -4.94 -36.68 -2.97
N ILE A 22 -5.03 -35.83 -1.94
CA ILE A 22 -6.05 -35.94 -0.88
C ILE A 22 -7.35 -35.26 -1.34
N PRO A 23 -8.50 -35.97 -1.45
CA PRO A 23 -9.75 -35.35 -1.87
C PRO A 23 -10.29 -34.46 -0.75
N TYR A 24 -10.60 -33.19 -1.03
CA TYR A 24 -11.12 -32.26 -0.01
C TYR A 24 -12.63 -31.97 -0.12
N ALA A 25 -13.25 -32.43 -1.21
CA ALA A 25 -14.66 -32.21 -1.51
C ALA A 25 -15.24 -33.39 -2.32
N THR A 26 -16.57 -33.51 -2.32
CA THR A 26 -17.24 -34.49 -3.19
C THR A 26 -16.97 -34.16 -4.66
N PRO A 27 -16.67 -35.16 -5.51
CA PRO A 27 -16.44 -34.94 -6.94
C PRO A 27 -17.62 -34.19 -7.61
N PRO A 28 -17.37 -33.11 -8.37
CA PRO A 28 -18.41 -32.26 -8.96
C PRO A 28 -19.03 -32.88 -10.24
N LEU A 29 -19.43 -34.15 -10.16
CA LEU A 29 -19.95 -34.95 -11.27
C LEU A 29 -21.47 -34.87 -11.40
N GLY A 30 -21.98 -35.11 -12.62
CA GLY A 30 -23.42 -35.19 -12.89
C GLY A 30 -24.17 -33.92 -12.48
N ASP A 31 -25.16 -34.06 -11.59
CA ASP A 31 -25.96 -32.94 -11.09
C ASP A 31 -25.15 -31.93 -10.26
N LEU A 32 -24.00 -32.32 -9.71
CA LEU A 32 -23.09 -31.42 -8.99
C LEU A 32 -22.27 -30.53 -9.94
N ARG A 33 -22.28 -30.80 -11.24
CA ARG A 33 -21.62 -29.95 -12.22
C ARG A 33 -22.22 -28.54 -12.20
N PHE A 34 -21.34 -27.55 -12.17
CA PHE A 34 -21.63 -26.11 -12.01
C PHE A 34 -22.25 -25.69 -10.66
N ARG A 35 -22.52 -26.63 -9.75
CA ARG A 35 -23.00 -26.31 -8.41
C ARG A 35 -21.87 -25.86 -7.50
N ARG A 36 -22.25 -25.27 -6.37
CA ARG A 36 -21.33 -25.02 -5.26
C ARG A 36 -20.72 -26.32 -4.77
N THR A 37 -19.51 -26.20 -4.24
CA THR A 37 -18.73 -27.32 -3.71
C THR A 37 -19.45 -27.96 -2.53
N VAL A 38 -19.50 -29.29 -2.51
CA VAL A 38 -20.13 -30.07 -1.43
C VAL A 38 -19.02 -30.70 -0.57
N PRO A 39 -19.12 -30.64 0.77
CA PRO A 39 -18.15 -31.29 1.65
C PRO A 39 -18.07 -32.81 1.41
N ILE A 40 -16.86 -33.35 1.45
CA ILE A 40 -16.64 -34.80 1.39
C ILE A 40 -16.99 -35.46 2.73
N TYR A 41 -17.59 -36.65 2.68
CA TYR A 41 -17.83 -37.50 3.84
C TYR A 41 -16.89 -38.72 3.78
N TYR A 42 -15.96 -38.83 4.73
CA TYR A 42 -14.92 -39.86 4.71
C TYR A 42 -15.36 -41.26 5.14
N ASN A 43 -16.62 -41.44 5.56
CA ASN A 43 -17.11 -42.72 6.08
C ASN A 43 -17.00 -43.87 5.06
N GLU A 44 -16.91 -43.56 3.77
CA GLU A 44 -16.75 -44.52 2.68
C GLU A 44 -15.28 -44.87 2.36
N TYR A 45 -14.32 -44.10 2.89
CA TYR A 45 -12.89 -44.30 2.67
C TYR A 45 -12.27 -45.03 3.86
N LYS A 46 -11.81 -46.27 3.65
CA LYS A 46 -11.02 -47.03 4.65
C LYS A 46 -9.53 -46.68 4.65
N THR A 47 -9.02 -46.08 3.58
CA THR A 47 -7.61 -45.69 3.42
C THR A 47 -7.55 -44.67 2.28
N ILE A 48 -6.80 -43.58 2.46
CA ILE A 48 -6.55 -42.61 1.38
C ILE A 48 -5.12 -42.82 0.91
N ASN A 49 -4.96 -43.21 -0.36
CA ASN A 49 -3.64 -43.35 -0.95
C ASN A 49 -3.09 -41.97 -1.33
N ALA A 50 -2.25 -41.40 -0.46
CA ALA A 50 -1.64 -40.09 -0.67
C ALA A 50 -0.17 -40.21 -1.13
N THR A 51 0.15 -41.15 -2.02
CA THR A 51 1.52 -41.38 -2.52
C THR A 51 1.75 -40.87 -3.95
N THR A 52 0.67 -40.58 -4.69
CA THR A 52 0.73 -40.06 -6.06
C THR A 52 -0.21 -38.87 -6.23
N PHE A 53 0.15 -37.93 -7.09
CA PHE A 53 -0.75 -36.84 -7.46
C PHE A 53 -2.00 -37.39 -8.17
N SER A 54 -3.16 -36.88 -7.78
CA SER A 54 -4.46 -37.20 -8.41
C SER A 54 -4.68 -36.37 -9.68
N ASN A 55 -5.79 -36.64 -10.37
CA ASN A 55 -6.18 -35.94 -11.60
C ASN A 55 -6.25 -34.41 -11.39
N ILE A 56 -5.82 -33.67 -12.42
CA ILE A 56 -6.00 -32.23 -12.47
C ILE A 56 -7.39 -31.91 -13.04
N CYS A 57 -7.89 -30.70 -12.78
CA CYS A 57 -9.20 -30.31 -13.30
C CYS A 57 -9.22 -30.23 -14.83
N LEU A 58 -10.36 -30.57 -15.42
CA LEU A 58 -10.59 -30.60 -16.85
C LEU A 58 -10.39 -29.23 -17.53
N GLN A 59 -9.47 -29.14 -18.51
CA GLN A 59 -9.02 -27.88 -19.14
C GLN A 59 -8.92 -27.97 -20.67
N HIS A 60 -8.23 -28.97 -21.20
CA HIS A 60 -7.95 -29.22 -22.62
C HIS A 60 -8.44 -30.59 -23.12
N GLY A 61 -8.73 -31.52 -22.21
CA GLY A 61 -9.09 -32.90 -22.56
C GLY A 61 -7.94 -33.90 -22.58
N ASN A 62 -6.84 -33.59 -21.89
CA ASN A 62 -5.70 -34.48 -21.81
C ASN A 62 -5.96 -35.68 -20.89
N ALA A 63 -5.19 -36.76 -21.01
CA ALA A 63 -5.42 -38.01 -20.27
C ALA A 63 -5.34 -37.88 -18.74
N ASN A 64 -4.64 -36.87 -18.22
CA ASN A 64 -4.50 -36.59 -16.78
C ASN A 64 -5.53 -35.58 -16.24
N GLU A 65 -6.48 -35.15 -17.06
CA GLU A 65 -7.50 -34.18 -16.74
C GLU A 65 -8.85 -34.85 -16.51
N ASN A 66 -9.53 -34.50 -15.41
CA ASN A 66 -10.83 -35.07 -15.05
C ASN A 66 -11.72 -34.02 -14.36
N GLU A 67 -13.04 -34.26 -14.31
CA GLU A 67 -13.96 -33.45 -13.50
C GLU A 67 -13.93 -33.87 -12.04
N ASP A 68 -13.63 -35.14 -11.74
CA ASP A 68 -13.20 -35.56 -10.42
C ASP A 68 -11.76 -35.08 -10.19
N CYS A 69 -11.63 -33.86 -9.68
CA CYS A 69 -10.35 -33.16 -9.57
C CYS A 69 -10.14 -32.35 -8.29
N LEU A 70 -11.06 -32.38 -7.33
CA LEU A 70 -11.01 -31.56 -6.11
C LEU A 70 -10.08 -32.18 -5.05
N TYR A 71 -8.79 -32.19 -5.38
CA TYR A 71 -7.71 -32.76 -4.57
C TYR A 71 -6.72 -31.67 -4.11
N LEU A 72 -6.11 -31.90 -2.96
CA LEU A 72 -5.00 -31.11 -2.44
C LEU A 72 -3.78 -31.98 -2.14
N ASN A 73 -2.63 -31.33 -2.02
CA ASN A 73 -1.34 -31.94 -1.76
C ASN A 73 -0.69 -31.23 -0.58
N ILE A 74 -0.03 -31.99 0.29
CA ILE A 74 0.58 -31.46 1.51
C ILE A 74 2.06 -31.84 1.55
N TRP A 75 2.92 -30.84 1.72
CA TRP A 75 4.32 -31.02 2.08
C TRP A 75 4.49 -30.57 3.52
N THR A 76 5.11 -31.39 4.36
CA THR A 76 5.31 -31.08 5.78
C THR A 76 6.65 -31.59 6.25
N PRO A 77 7.40 -30.87 7.11
CA PRO A 77 8.65 -31.37 7.67
C PRO A 77 8.45 -32.55 8.64
N THR A 78 7.25 -32.70 9.20
CA THR A 78 6.93 -33.77 10.17
C THR A 78 5.45 -34.15 10.14
N LEU A 79 5.17 -35.44 10.36
CA LEU A 79 3.82 -35.95 10.56
C LEU A 79 3.40 -35.97 12.05
N ASN A 80 4.19 -35.34 12.94
CA ASN A 80 3.83 -35.21 14.35
C ASN A 80 2.69 -34.19 14.52
N PRO A 81 1.50 -34.59 14.99
CA PRO A 81 0.38 -33.66 15.11
C PRO A 81 0.59 -32.53 16.14
N SER A 82 1.56 -32.71 17.04
CA SER A 82 1.89 -31.72 18.08
C SER A 82 2.90 -30.66 17.63
N ALA A 83 3.39 -30.72 16.38
CA ALA A 83 4.42 -29.79 15.89
C ALA A 83 3.95 -28.32 15.80
N ASN A 84 2.65 -28.10 15.56
CA ASN A 84 2.00 -26.79 15.60
C ASN A 84 2.67 -25.70 14.72
N MET A 85 3.05 -26.07 13.49
CA MET A 85 3.81 -25.20 12.57
C MET A 85 2.92 -24.27 11.74
N PRO A 86 3.44 -23.12 11.26
CA PRO A 86 2.72 -22.27 10.30
C PRO A 86 2.31 -23.05 9.05
N VAL A 87 1.16 -22.71 8.47
CA VAL A 87 0.61 -23.35 7.28
C VAL A 87 0.57 -22.34 6.14
N MET A 88 1.06 -22.70 4.96
CA MET A 88 1.03 -21.89 3.75
C MET A 88 0.20 -22.57 2.67
N ILE A 89 -0.87 -21.92 2.21
CA ILE A 89 -1.75 -22.41 1.16
C ILE A 89 -1.46 -21.66 -0.15
N TRP A 90 -1.09 -22.40 -1.19
CA TRP A 90 -0.78 -21.86 -2.51
C TRP A 90 -1.97 -21.92 -3.47
N LEU A 91 -2.31 -20.78 -4.07
CA LEU A 91 -3.25 -20.67 -5.18
C LEU A 91 -2.51 -20.34 -6.48
N TYR A 92 -2.54 -21.28 -7.42
CA TYR A 92 -1.90 -21.12 -8.72
C TYR A 92 -2.58 -20.08 -9.62
N GLY A 93 -1.83 -19.47 -10.53
CA GLY A 93 -2.36 -18.66 -11.62
C GLY A 93 -2.72 -19.48 -12.87
N GLY A 94 -3.02 -18.81 -13.98
CA GLY A 94 -3.37 -19.48 -15.25
C GLY A 94 -4.67 -19.01 -15.89
N GLY A 95 -5.03 -17.74 -15.68
CA GLY A 95 -6.14 -17.14 -16.43
C GLY A 95 -7.53 -17.67 -16.07
N PHE A 96 -7.69 -18.33 -14.91
CA PHE A 96 -8.91 -19.10 -14.57
C PHE A 96 -9.20 -20.27 -15.51
N THR A 97 -8.35 -20.56 -16.50
CA THR A 97 -8.61 -21.58 -17.52
C THR A 97 -7.63 -22.74 -17.47
N ILE A 98 -6.41 -22.52 -16.97
CA ILE A 98 -5.38 -23.56 -16.89
C ILE A 98 -4.67 -23.58 -15.53
N GLY A 99 -3.98 -24.68 -15.23
CA GLY A 99 -3.14 -24.83 -14.04
C GLY A 99 -3.55 -26.01 -13.15
N ALA A 100 -2.69 -26.36 -12.21
CA ALA A 100 -2.93 -27.43 -11.25
C ALA A 100 -2.09 -27.22 -9.98
N GLY A 101 -2.59 -27.72 -8.85
CA GLY A 101 -1.85 -27.70 -7.58
C GLY A 101 -0.59 -28.57 -7.63
N SER A 102 -0.60 -29.62 -8.44
CA SER A 102 0.54 -30.52 -8.67
C SER A 102 1.66 -29.90 -9.52
N ASN A 103 1.46 -28.74 -10.14
CA ASN A 103 2.50 -28.05 -10.90
C ASN A 103 3.57 -27.38 -10.00
N PHE A 104 3.32 -27.33 -8.69
CA PHE A 104 4.14 -26.60 -7.73
C PHE A 104 4.66 -27.56 -6.66
N ASP A 105 5.98 -27.58 -6.49
CA ASP A 105 6.64 -28.37 -5.46
C ASP A 105 6.82 -27.54 -4.18
N GLY A 106 6.09 -27.93 -3.12
CA GLY A 106 6.16 -27.30 -1.81
C GLY A 106 7.42 -27.62 -1.01
N GLN A 107 8.28 -28.53 -1.48
CA GLN A 107 9.43 -29.04 -0.73
C GLN A 107 10.33 -27.92 -0.18
N GLN A 108 10.67 -26.92 -1.00
CA GLN A 108 11.60 -25.85 -0.61
C GLN A 108 11.05 -24.98 0.54
N LEU A 109 9.73 -24.83 0.61
CA LEU A 109 9.09 -24.13 1.72
C LEU A 109 8.98 -25.06 2.94
N ALA A 110 8.66 -26.33 2.74
CA ALA A 110 8.50 -27.29 3.82
C ALA A 110 9.76 -27.50 4.66
N ILE A 111 10.95 -27.51 4.03
CA ILE A 111 12.24 -27.63 4.74
C ILE A 111 12.58 -26.42 5.62
N ARG A 112 11.77 -25.36 5.61
CA ARG A 112 11.88 -24.16 6.46
C ARG A 112 10.86 -24.15 7.60
N ASP A 113 10.45 -25.33 8.06
CA ASP A 113 9.53 -25.54 9.19
C ASP A 113 8.12 -24.98 8.96
N VAL A 114 7.58 -25.20 7.76
CA VAL A 114 6.24 -24.76 7.34
C VAL A 114 5.48 -25.92 6.71
N VAL A 115 4.17 -26.04 6.96
CA VAL A 115 3.32 -26.96 6.21
C VAL A 115 2.80 -26.27 4.96
N VAL A 116 3.02 -26.86 3.78
CA VAL A 116 2.62 -26.27 2.50
C VAL A 116 1.47 -27.07 1.92
N VAL A 117 0.40 -26.38 1.54
CA VAL A 117 -0.78 -26.96 0.91
C VAL A 117 -0.93 -26.38 -0.49
N THR A 118 -0.95 -27.23 -1.52
CA THR A 118 -1.41 -26.84 -2.86
C THR A 118 -2.73 -27.54 -3.14
N MET A 119 -3.60 -26.93 -3.94
CA MET A 119 -4.92 -27.51 -4.24
C MET A 119 -5.29 -27.30 -5.69
N ASN A 120 -6.05 -28.23 -6.25
CA ASN A 120 -6.82 -28.03 -7.46
C ASN A 120 -8.13 -27.31 -7.13
N TYR A 121 -8.63 -26.52 -8.07
CA TYR A 121 -9.97 -25.93 -8.03
C TYR A 121 -10.52 -25.85 -9.45
N ARG A 122 -11.85 -25.87 -9.62
CA ARG A 122 -12.45 -25.88 -10.96
C ARG A 122 -12.09 -24.61 -11.75
N LEU A 123 -11.86 -24.80 -13.04
CA LEU A 123 -11.42 -23.77 -14.00
C LEU A 123 -12.43 -23.65 -15.16
N GLY A 124 -12.29 -22.61 -15.97
CA GLY A 124 -13.06 -22.36 -17.18
C GLY A 124 -14.56 -22.42 -16.95
N VAL A 125 -15.26 -23.06 -17.89
CA VAL A 125 -16.70 -23.33 -17.84
C VAL A 125 -17.13 -24.09 -16.58
N PHE A 126 -16.29 -24.97 -16.04
CA PHE A 126 -16.64 -25.76 -14.85
C PHE A 126 -16.55 -24.95 -13.55
N GLY A 127 -15.65 -23.98 -13.48
CA GLY A 127 -15.39 -23.18 -12.28
C GLY A 127 -16.00 -21.79 -12.27
N PHE A 128 -16.15 -21.16 -13.44
CA PHE A 128 -16.46 -19.73 -13.56
C PHE A 128 -17.55 -19.43 -14.60
N MET A 129 -18.37 -20.41 -14.96
CA MET A 129 -19.60 -20.15 -15.72
C MET A 129 -20.67 -19.54 -14.82
N CYS A 130 -20.82 -18.22 -14.92
CA CYS A 130 -21.84 -17.49 -14.18
C CYS A 130 -23.15 -17.47 -14.97
N THR A 131 -24.22 -17.92 -14.32
CA THR A 131 -25.55 -18.08 -14.94
C THR A 131 -26.59 -17.24 -14.20
N ASP A 132 -27.75 -17.05 -14.81
CA ASP A 132 -28.93 -16.47 -14.18
C ASP A 132 -29.78 -17.53 -13.43
N ARG A 133 -29.18 -18.69 -13.10
CA ARG A 133 -29.85 -19.82 -12.45
C ARG A 133 -29.32 -20.03 -11.03
N PRO A 134 -30.21 -20.18 -10.02
CA PRO A 134 -29.80 -20.31 -8.62
C PRO A 134 -29.06 -21.62 -8.33
N ASP A 135 -29.27 -22.67 -9.13
CA ASP A 135 -28.59 -23.96 -9.00
C ASP A 135 -27.25 -24.02 -9.75
N ALA A 136 -26.83 -22.95 -10.45
CA ALA A 136 -25.50 -22.81 -11.04
C ALA A 136 -25.05 -21.33 -11.02
N PRO A 137 -24.95 -20.68 -9.84
CA PRO A 137 -24.79 -19.23 -9.75
C PRO A 137 -23.44 -18.71 -10.26
N GLY A 138 -22.48 -19.59 -10.54
CA GLY A 138 -21.10 -19.25 -10.90
C GLY A 138 -20.15 -19.35 -9.72
N ASN A 139 -18.90 -18.92 -9.92
CA ASN A 139 -17.85 -18.89 -8.90
C ASN A 139 -17.58 -20.24 -8.20
N ALA A 140 -17.91 -21.37 -8.82
CA ALA A 140 -17.62 -22.71 -8.34
C ALA A 140 -16.15 -22.88 -7.90
N GLY A 141 -15.20 -22.30 -8.65
CA GLY A 141 -13.78 -22.31 -8.29
C GLY A 141 -13.44 -21.53 -7.01
N LEU A 142 -14.19 -20.48 -6.65
CA LEU A 142 -14.02 -19.78 -5.37
C LEU A 142 -14.60 -20.60 -4.21
N TRP A 143 -15.74 -21.25 -4.43
CA TRP A 143 -16.32 -22.17 -3.46
C TRP A 143 -15.41 -23.38 -3.19
N ASP A 144 -14.70 -23.86 -4.22
CA ASP A 144 -13.72 -24.94 -4.10
C ASP A 144 -12.57 -24.54 -3.17
N GLN A 145 -12.04 -23.31 -3.33
CA GLN A 145 -10.98 -22.78 -2.47
C GLN A 145 -11.43 -22.62 -1.02
N ALA A 146 -12.65 -22.09 -0.81
CA ALA A 146 -13.21 -21.97 0.53
C ALA A 146 -13.40 -23.34 1.20
N MET A 147 -13.82 -24.35 0.43
CA MET A 147 -13.94 -25.73 0.93
C MET A 147 -12.57 -26.32 1.30
N ALA A 148 -11.57 -26.19 0.44
CA ALA A 148 -10.22 -26.68 0.69
C ALA A 148 -9.57 -26.02 1.92
N MET A 149 -9.85 -24.74 2.15
CA MET A 149 -9.38 -24.05 3.35
C MET A 149 -10.13 -24.53 4.61
N ASN A 150 -11.45 -24.70 4.57
CA ASN A 150 -12.20 -25.29 5.70
C ASN A 150 -11.68 -26.69 6.03
N TRP A 151 -11.42 -27.50 4.99
CA TRP A 151 -10.79 -28.80 5.13
C TRP A 151 -9.40 -28.68 5.80
N THR A 152 -8.57 -27.75 5.32
CA THR A 152 -7.23 -27.53 5.88
C THR A 152 -7.33 -27.16 7.36
N GLN A 153 -8.19 -26.20 7.72
CA GLN A 153 -8.39 -25.82 9.11
C GLN A 153 -8.83 -27.00 10.00
N GLN A 154 -9.65 -27.90 9.47
CA GLN A 154 -10.16 -29.05 10.22
C GLN A 154 -9.12 -30.17 10.38
N TYR A 155 -8.25 -30.40 9.40
CA TYR A 155 -7.42 -31.60 9.33
C TYR A 155 -5.91 -31.37 9.38
N ILE A 156 -5.41 -30.14 9.16
CA ILE A 156 -3.96 -29.86 9.02
C ILE A 156 -3.14 -30.19 10.27
N THR A 157 -3.77 -30.26 11.44
CA THR A 157 -3.12 -30.73 12.68
C THR A 157 -2.54 -32.13 12.52
N HIS A 158 -3.15 -33.02 11.73
CA HIS A 158 -2.61 -34.37 11.49
C HIS A 158 -1.31 -34.35 10.67
N PHE A 159 -0.98 -33.22 10.07
CA PHE A 159 0.23 -32.97 9.28
C PHE A 159 1.21 -32.06 10.02
N GLY A 160 1.02 -31.86 11.33
CA GLY A 160 1.84 -30.99 12.16
C GLY A 160 1.59 -29.49 11.99
N GLY A 161 0.57 -29.09 11.22
CA GLY A 161 0.24 -27.69 11.00
C GLY A 161 -0.65 -27.09 12.09
N ASN A 162 -0.54 -25.79 12.29
CA ASN A 162 -1.35 -24.99 13.19
C ASN A 162 -2.60 -24.46 12.44
N PRO A 163 -3.82 -24.90 12.80
CA PRO A 163 -5.04 -24.46 12.13
C PRO A 163 -5.38 -22.99 12.42
N ASN A 164 -4.70 -22.35 13.37
CA ASN A 164 -4.85 -20.94 13.73
C ASN A 164 -3.72 -20.04 13.17
N ASP A 165 -2.78 -20.59 12.39
CA ASP A 165 -1.72 -19.81 11.73
C ASP A 165 -1.58 -20.22 10.26
N ILE A 166 -2.63 -19.91 9.50
CA ILE A 166 -2.72 -20.19 8.07
C ILE A 166 -2.43 -18.91 7.28
N VAL A 167 -1.57 -19.01 6.27
CA VAL A 167 -1.25 -17.95 5.32
C VAL A 167 -1.64 -18.40 3.91
N MET A 168 -2.45 -17.61 3.20
CA MET A 168 -2.77 -17.87 1.81
C MET A 168 -1.97 -16.94 0.89
N PHE A 169 -1.41 -17.48 -0.19
CA PHE A 169 -0.60 -16.74 -1.15
C PHE A 169 -0.79 -17.29 -2.56
N GLY A 170 -0.58 -16.45 -3.57
CA GLY A 170 -0.88 -16.81 -4.95
C GLY A 170 -0.31 -15.85 -5.98
N GLN A 171 -0.29 -16.29 -7.23
CA GLN A 171 0.27 -15.56 -8.37
C GLN A 171 -0.78 -15.36 -9.47
N SER A 172 -0.74 -14.21 -10.14
CA SER A 172 -1.61 -13.90 -11.28
C SER A 172 -3.10 -14.07 -10.94
N CYS A 173 -3.87 -14.89 -11.66
CA CYS A 173 -5.27 -15.10 -11.29
C CYS A 173 -5.46 -15.73 -9.90
N GLY A 174 -4.48 -16.46 -9.37
CA GLY A 174 -4.49 -16.94 -7.99
C GLY A 174 -4.46 -15.80 -6.97
N SER A 175 -3.66 -14.75 -7.20
CA SER A 175 -3.68 -13.54 -6.36
C SER A 175 -4.97 -12.76 -6.55
N SER A 176 -5.49 -12.67 -7.77
CA SER A 176 -6.83 -12.10 -8.01
C SER A 176 -7.91 -12.85 -7.23
N MET A 177 -7.85 -14.17 -7.14
CA MET A 177 -8.81 -14.97 -6.38
C MET A 177 -8.68 -14.75 -4.88
N LEU A 178 -7.46 -14.66 -4.32
CA LEU A 178 -7.26 -14.20 -2.94
C LEU A 178 -7.96 -12.85 -2.71
N SER A 179 -7.87 -11.97 -3.71
CA SER A 179 -8.47 -10.66 -3.61
C SER A 179 -9.99 -10.63 -3.67
N ASN A 180 -10.58 -11.56 -4.42
CA ASN A 180 -12.02 -11.77 -4.41
C ASN A 180 -12.48 -12.40 -3.08
N ASN A 181 -11.67 -13.25 -2.46
CA ASN A 181 -11.93 -13.79 -1.12
C ASN A 181 -11.93 -12.68 -0.02
N PHE A 182 -11.23 -11.57 -0.20
CA PHE A 182 -11.18 -10.46 0.79
C PHE A 182 -12.53 -9.83 1.12
N GLY A 183 -13.43 -9.75 0.13
CA GLY A 183 -14.68 -9.02 0.23
C GLY A 183 -15.84 -9.83 0.81
N THR A 184 -15.64 -11.11 1.11
CA THR A 184 -16.73 -12.04 1.38
C THR A 184 -16.84 -12.32 2.88
N ARG A 185 -18.05 -12.15 3.43
CA ARG A 185 -18.38 -12.62 4.80
C ARG A 185 -18.89 -14.07 4.80
N SER A 186 -19.07 -14.63 3.60
CA SER A 186 -19.86 -15.84 3.34
C SER A 186 -19.08 -17.13 3.55
N ALA A 187 -17.75 -17.07 3.60
CA ALA A 187 -16.95 -18.21 4.02
C ALA A 187 -16.45 -17.96 5.45
N ASN A 188 -16.45 -19.00 6.27
CA ASN A 188 -15.76 -19.05 7.57
C ASN A 188 -14.23 -19.00 7.38
N LEU A 189 -13.73 -18.03 6.60
CA LEU A 189 -12.33 -17.61 6.40
C LEU A 189 -11.78 -16.99 7.69
N GLN A 190 -12.04 -17.62 8.84
CA GLN A 190 -11.88 -17.00 10.16
C GLN A 190 -10.43 -16.64 10.47
N ILE A 191 -9.46 -17.28 9.82
CA ILE A 191 -8.04 -17.11 10.10
C ILE A 191 -7.21 -17.34 8.83
N ALA A 192 -6.93 -16.28 8.06
CA ALA A 192 -5.89 -16.32 7.06
C ALA A 192 -5.13 -14.99 7.02
N LYS A 193 -3.79 -15.03 7.09
CA LYS A 193 -2.94 -13.91 6.66
C LYS A 193 -2.77 -14.04 5.14
N PHE A 194 -2.82 -12.96 4.40
CA PHE A 194 -2.86 -13.01 2.94
C PHE A 194 -1.64 -12.36 2.32
N VAL A 195 -1.07 -12.98 1.28
CA VAL A 195 -0.04 -12.37 0.43
C VAL A 195 -0.57 -12.33 -1.01
N ALA A 196 -0.95 -11.15 -1.50
CA ALA A 196 -1.44 -10.95 -2.86
C ALA A 196 -0.35 -10.32 -3.74
N ILE A 197 0.20 -11.09 -4.68
CA ILE A 197 1.09 -10.54 -5.71
C ILE A 197 0.24 -10.16 -6.92
N GLY A 198 -0.17 -8.89 -6.98
CA GLY A 198 -0.59 -8.20 -8.20
C GLY A 198 -1.89 -8.65 -8.89
N LYS A 199 -2.82 -7.69 -9.00
CA LYS A 199 -4.11 -7.65 -9.73
C LYS A 199 -5.35 -8.06 -8.93
N ASN A 200 -6.19 -7.08 -8.60
CA ASN A 200 -7.37 -7.25 -7.75
C ASN A 200 -8.72 -6.99 -8.46
N LEU A 201 -8.74 -6.66 -9.76
CA LEU A 201 -9.92 -5.98 -10.35
C LEU A 201 -10.46 -6.59 -11.64
N THR A 202 -10.53 -7.92 -11.78
CA THR A 202 -11.30 -8.54 -12.87
C THR A 202 -12.41 -9.40 -12.31
N SER A 203 -13.59 -8.80 -12.13
CA SER A 203 -14.84 -9.48 -11.84
C SER A 203 -15.94 -8.93 -12.75
N ARG A 204 -16.79 -9.78 -13.32
CA ARG A 204 -17.94 -9.35 -14.15
C ARG A 204 -19.24 -9.40 -13.38
N GLN A 205 -20.22 -8.57 -13.73
CA GLN A 205 -21.56 -8.73 -13.15
C GLN A 205 -22.16 -10.05 -13.65
N VAL A 206 -22.88 -10.77 -12.79
CA VAL A 206 -23.68 -11.93 -13.21
C VAL A 206 -24.81 -11.45 -14.12
N ASP A 207 -24.75 -11.78 -15.42
CA ASP A 207 -25.83 -11.53 -16.40
C ASP A 207 -26.27 -12.78 -17.19
N GLY A 208 -25.54 -13.90 -17.03
CA GLY A 208 -25.79 -15.17 -17.71
C GLY A 208 -25.53 -15.15 -19.22
N LEU A 209 -25.03 -14.05 -19.79
CA LEU A 209 -24.91 -13.86 -21.24
C LEU A 209 -23.94 -14.87 -21.86
N ILE A 210 -22.76 -15.03 -21.26
CA ILE A 210 -21.72 -15.96 -21.74
C ILE A 210 -22.19 -17.41 -21.62
N ALA A 211 -22.87 -17.75 -20.52
CA ALA A 211 -23.44 -19.08 -20.31
C ALA A 211 -24.52 -19.41 -21.35
N LYS A 212 -25.41 -18.46 -21.68
CA LYS A 212 -26.43 -18.62 -22.73
C LYS A 212 -25.81 -18.73 -24.12
N ARG A 213 -24.74 -17.99 -24.43
CA ARG A 213 -23.99 -18.14 -25.69
C ARG A 213 -23.39 -19.55 -25.80
N LEU A 214 -22.71 -20.01 -24.75
CA LEU A 214 -22.17 -21.37 -24.69
C LEU A 214 -23.29 -22.41 -24.89
N ALA A 215 -24.42 -22.25 -24.20
CA ALA A 215 -25.59 -23.11 -24.35
C ALA A 215 -26.08 -23.17 -25.80
N SER A 216 -26.22 -22.01 -26.46
CA SER A 216 -26.60 -21.96 -27.88
C SER A 216 -25.60 -22.67 -28.79
N PHE A 217 -24.30 -22.57 -28.53
CA PHE A 217 -23.27 -23.25 -29.33
C PHE A 217 -23.35 -24.77 -29.28
N VAL A 218 -23.78 -25.31 -28.14
CA VAL A 218 -23.96 -26.77 -27.98
C VAL A 218 -25.38 -27.24 -28.26
N GLY A 219 -26.25 -26.36 -28.76
CA GLY A 219 -27.64 -26.69 -29.11
C GLY A 219 -28.61 -26.72 -27.93
N CYS A 220 -28.21 -26.24 -26.75
CA CYS A 220 -29.09 -26.10 -25.59
C CYS A 220 -30.06 -24.92 -25.78
N ASN A 221 -31.34 -25.14 -25.48
CA ASN A 221 -32.36 -24.10 -25.58
C ASN A 221 -32.24 -23.11 -24.42
N ILE A 222 -31.82 -21.87 -24.72
CA ILE A 222 -31.60 -20.79 -23.75
C ILE A 222 -32.87 -20.30 -23.04
N HIS A 223 -34.06 -20.61 -23.58
CA HIS A 223 -35.36 -20.27 -23.01
C HIS A 223 -35.92 -21.38 -22.09
N LYS A 224 -35.26 -22.55 -22.04
CA LYS A 224 -35.55 -23.65 -21.11
C LYS A 224 -34.43 -23.75 -20.06
N ASP A 225 -34.42 -24.83 -19.28
CA ASP A 225 -33.33 -25.12 -18.36
C ASP A 225 -32.06 -25.51 -19.13
N TYR A 226 -31.36 -24.49 -19.63
CA TYR A 226 -30.13 -24.66 -20.40
C TYR A 226 -28.98 -25.20 -19.54
N VAL A 227 -29.01 -24.97 -18.22
CA VAL A 227 -28.02 -25.52 -17.29
C VAL A 227 -28.15 -27.04 -17.22
N GLN A 228 -29.37 -27.57 -17.14
CA GLN A 228 -29.57 -29.02 -17.16
C GLN A 228 -29.11 -29.66 -18.47
N CYS A 229 -29.35 -29.00 -19.60
CA CYS A 229 -28.82 -29.44 -20.89
C CYS A 229 -27.27 -29.41 -20.91
N LEU A 230 -26.64 -28.33 -20.41
CA LEU A 230 -25.18 -28.24 -20.30
C LEU A 230 -24.58 -29.32 -19.38
N ARG A 231 -25.29 -29.75 -18.33
CA ARG A 231 -24.86 -30.88 -17.48
C ARG A 231 -24.82 -32.21 -18.22
N GLN A 232 -25.62 -32.39 -19.27
CA GLN A 232 -25.65 -33.62 -20.07
C GLN A 232 -24.56 -33.66 -21.15
N MET A 233 -23.92 -32.53 -21.44
CA MET A 233 -22.83 -32.48 -22.42
C MET A 233 -21.59 -33.21 -21.91
N SER A 234 -20.77 -33.75 -22.82
CA SER A 234 -19.45 -34.26 -22.44
C SER A 234 -18.55 -33.11 -22.00
N GLY A 235 -17.67 -33.36 -21.03
CA GLY A 235 -16.72 -32.35 -20.56
C GLY A 235 -15.83 -31.82 -21.71
N GLN A 236 -15.41 -32.70 -22.62
CA GLN A 236 -14.69 -32.32 -23.83
C GLN A 236 -15.51 -31.43 -24.76
N GLY A 237 -16.80 -31.72 -24.93
CA GLY A 237 -17.71 -30.89 -25.72
C GLY A 237 -17.83 -29.48 -25.15
N LEU A 238 -17.88 -29.35 -23.83
CA LEU A 238 -17.91 -28.05 -23.14
C LEU A 238 -16.60 -27.27 -23.28
N ILE A 239 -15.44 -27.92 -23.20
CA ILE A 239 -14.13 -27.29 -23.46
C ILE A 239 -14.06 -26.78 -24.90
N LEU A 240 -14.45 -27.61 -25.88
CA LEU A 240 -14.46 -27.22 -27.29
C LEU A 240 -15.40 -26.04 -27.53
N ALA A 241 -16.57 -26.03 -26.89
CA ALA A 241 -17.51 -24.92 -26.95
C ALA A 241 -16.96 -23.65 -26.29
N GLN A 242 -16.28 -23.76 -25.15
CA GLN A 242 -15.57 -22.65 -24.50
C GLN A 242 -14.54 -22.03 -25.45
N ASN A 243 -13.69 -22.86 -26.08
CA ASN A 243 -12.64 -22.39 -26.99
C ASN A 243 -13.21 -21.78 -28.28
N LYS A 244 -14.34 -22.30 -28.79
CA LYS A 244 -15.05 -21.69 -29.93
C LYS A 244 -15.71 -20.37 -29.55
N SER A 245 -16.33 -20.29 -28.38
CA SER A 245 -16.91 -19.04 -27.86
C SER A 245 -15.84 -17.96 -27.68
N LEU A 246 -14.60 -18.35 -27.35
CA LEU A 246 -13.45 -17.45 -27.30
C LEU A 246 -13.12 -16.86 -28.67
N LEU A 247 -12.99 -17.70 -29.70
CA LEU A 247 -12.68 -17.28 -31.08
C LEU A 247 -13.77 -16.40 -31.69
N TRP A 248 -15.03 -16.62 -31.33
CA TRP A 248 -16.14 -15.81 -31.82
C TRP A 248 -16.19 -14.42 -31.17
N ASN A 249 -15.85 -14.31 -29.87
CA ASN A 249 -15.67 -13.02 -29.21
C ASN A 249 -14.51 -12.19 -29.82
N ILE A 250 -13.48 -12.87 -30.35
CA ILE A 250 -12.36 -12.22 -31.07
C ILE A 250 -12.80 -11.67 -32.44
N GLY A 251 -13.86 -12.22 -33.04
CA GLY A 251 -14.25 -11.92 -34.43
C GLY A 251 -15.29 -10.80 -34.65
N ILE A 252 -16.03 -10.35 -33.62
CA ILE A 252 -17.23 -9.51 -33.83
C ILE A 252 -17.30 -8.22 -32.97
N GLU A 253 -16.58 -8.09 -31.85
CA GLU A 253 -16.70 -6.91 -30.98
C GLU A 253 -15.42 -6.07 -30.90
N LYS A 254 -15.62 -4.74 -30.85
CA LYS A 254 -14.60 -3.69 -30.81
C LYS A 254 -13.44 -4.06 -29.88
N THR A 255 -12.22 -3.79 -30.35
CA THR A 255 -10.85 -3.77 -29.78
C THR A 255 -10.69 -3.68 -28.24
N ILE A 256 -11.71 -3.19 -27.54
CA ILE A 256 -11.75 -2.83 -26.12
C ILE A 256 -12.08 -4.02 -25.21
N GLN A 257 -13.03 -4.87 -25.58
CA GLN A 257 -13.40 -6.04 -24.75
C GLN A 257 -12.33 -7.13 -24.79
N LEU A 258 -11.52 -7.21 -25.84
CA LEU A 258 -10.54 -8.29 -26.03
C LEU A 258 -9.49 -8.43 -24.91
N ILE A 259 -9.14 -7.33 -24.22
CA ILE A 259 -8.02 -7.36 -23.26
C ILE A 259 -8.52 -7.51 -21.82
N SER A 260 -9.76 -7.07 -21.51
CA SER A 260 -10.48 -7.45 -20.29
C SER A 260 -11.03 -8.88 -20.35
N ASP A 261 -11.32 -9.38 -21.57
CA ASP A 261 -12.08 -10.61 -21.81
C ASP A 261 -11.25 -11.77 -22.37
N ILE A 262 -9.92 -11.73 -22.22
CA ILE A 262 -9.02 -12.84 -22.58
C ILE A 262 -9.49 -14.16 -21.93
N TYR A 263 -10.16 -14.07 -20.78
CA TYR A 263 -10.74 -15.19 -20.07
C TYR A 263 -12.28 -15.10 -20.14
N PRO A 264 -12.93 -15.93 -20.98
CA PRO A 264 -14.38 -15.87 -21.20
C PRO A 264 -15.14 -16.30 -19.95
N PHE A 265 -14.51 -17.12 -19.12
CA PHE A 265 -14.98 -17.51 -17.80
C PHE A 265 -14.03 -16.92 -16.76
N SER A 266 -14.56 -16.03 -15.92
CA SER A 266 -13.83 -15.30 -14.88
C SER A 266 -14.75 -15.10 -13.69
N VAL A 267 -14.20 -14.68 -12.55
CA VAL A 267 -15.00 -14.39 -11.35
C VAL A 267 -16.14 -13.43 -11.67
N CYS A 268 -17.32 -13.70 -11.13
CA CYS A 268 -18.47 -12.81 -11.22
C CYS A 268 -18.91 -12.26 -9.86
N TYR A 269 -19.64 -11.15 -9.86
CA TYR A 269 -20.24 -10.55 -8.67
C TYR A 269 -21.75 -10.36 -8.84
N GLY A 270 -22.46 -10.25 -7.72
CA GLY A 270 -23.92 -10.23 -7.65
C GLY A 270 -24.52 -11.55 -7.15
N GLU A 271 -23.70 -12.44 -6.60
CA GLU A 271 -24.13 -13.69 -5.96
C GLU A 271 -23.64 -13.78 -4.50
N GLU A 272 -23.93 -14.87 -3.81
CA GLU A 272 -23.73 -15.02 -2.36
C GLU A 272 -22.26 -14.95 -1.92
N PHE A 273 -21.34 -15.54 -2.70
CA PHE A 273 -19.92 -15.47 -2.39
C PHE A 273 -19.43 -14.05 -2.58
N LEU A 274 -19.67 -13.46 -3.76
CA LEU A 274 -19.24 -12.11 -4.10
C LEU A 274 -20.46 -11.21 -4.44
N PRO A 275 -21.09 -10.54 -3.46
CA PRO A 275 -22.35 -9.80 -3.68
C PRO A 275 -22.17 -8.50 -4.48
N GLN A 276 -20.98 -7.91 -4.45
CA GLN A 276 -20.62 -6.69 -5.15
C GLN A 276 -19.22 -6.83 -5.74
N SER A 277 -18.84 -5.96 -6.68
CA SER A 277 -17.49 -6.02 -7.24
C SER A 277 -16.44 -5.78 -6.12
N PRO A 278 -15.25 -6.42 -6.19
CA PRO A 278 -14.19 -6.22 -5.19
C PRO A 278 -13.81 -4.74 -5.03
N VAL A 279 -13.85 -3.96 -6.12
CA VAL A 279 -13.64 -2.50 -6.09
C VAL A 279 -14.65 -1.83 -5.16
N GLN A 280 -15.93 -2.15 -5.30
CA GLN A 280 -16.99 -1.57 -4.47
C GLN A 280 -16.85 -2.01 -3.01
N LEU A 281 -16.53 -3.28 -2.75
CA LEU A 281 -16.30 -3.79 -1.40
C LEU A 281 -15.12 -3.09 -0.71
N LEU A 282 -14.03 -2.85 -1.45
CA LEU A 282 -12.87 -2.08 -0.98
C LEU A 282 -13.23 -0.61 -0.72
N LYS A 283 -13.91 0.05 -1.66
CA LYS A 283 -14.36 1.46 -1.51
C LYS A 283 -15.31 1.66 -0.33
N GLN A 284 -16.27 0.76 -0.16
CA GLN A 284 -17.23 0.77 0.95
C GLN A 284 -16.63 0.25 2.27
N ARG A 285 -15.41 -0.27 2.24
CA ARG A 285 -14.72 -0.86 3.41
C ARG A 285 -15.49 -2.03 4.01
N ASN A 286 -16.20 -2.78 3.17
CA ASN A 286 -16.99 -3.93 3.58
C ASN A 286 -16.14 -5.22 3.51
N PHE A 287 -15.06 -5.27 4.28
CA PHE A 287 -14.15 -6.41 4.40
C PHE A 287 -13.78 -6.66 5.86
N ARG A 288 -13.15 -7.82 6.15
CA ARG A 288 -12.73 -8.21 7.51
C ARG A 288 -11.63 -7.28 8.06
N PRO A 289 -11.80 -6.65 9.24
CA PRO A 289 -10.85 -5.65 9.75
C PRO A 289 -9.54 -6.24 10.32
N ASP A 290 -9.60 -7.50 10.78
CA ASP A 290 -8.53 -8.26 11.43
C ASP A 290 -7.55 -8.92 10.45
N LEU A 291 -7.83 -8.82 9.16
CA LEU A 291 -6.97 -9.39 8.13
C LEU A 291 -5.57 -8.76 8.16
N GLN A 292 -4.54 -9.54 7.85
CA GLN A 292 -3.20 -9.04 7.55
C GLN A 292 -2.93 -9.31 6.09
N VAL A 293 -2.51 -8.29 5.34
CA VAL A 293 -2.28 -8.42 3.90
C VAL A 293 -0.90 -7.88 3.56
N LEU A 294 -0.12 -8.68 2.86
CA LEU A 294 1.09 -8.28 2.15
C LEU A 294 0.74 -8.18 0.67
N MET A 295 0.98 -7.03 0.05
CA MET A 295 0.73 -6.84 -1.39
C MET A 295 2.02 -6.45 -2.11
N GLY A 296 2.23 -6.99 -3.30
CA GLY A 296 3.42 -6.73 -4.11
C GLY A 296 3.16 -6.88 -5.60
N HIS A 297 4.13 -6.47 -6.41
CA HIS A 297 4.20 -6.73 -7.85
C HIS A 297 5.68 -6.92 -8.23
N GLU A 298 5.94 -7.62 -9.33
CA GLU A 298 7.30 -7.75 -9.85
C GLU A 298 7.54 -6.72 -10.96
N ILE A 299 8.81 -6.30 -11.09
CA ILE A 299 9.22 -5.44 -12.19
C ILE A 299 9.00 -6.21 -13.51
N MET A 300 8.41 -5.54 -14.50
CA MET A 300 8.18 -6.09 -15.86
C MET A 300 7.20 -7.28 -15.96
N ASP A 301 6.28 -7.47 -15.00
CA ASP A 301 5.20 -8.47 -15.06
C ASP A 301 4.37 -8.43 -16.36
N GLY A 302 4.31 -7.26 -17.02
CA GLY A 302 3.65 -7.05 -18.31
C GLY A 302 4.26 -7.84 -19.47
N THR A 303 5.48 -8.36 -19.33
CA THR A 303 6.19 -9.12 -20.36
C THR A 303 5.36 -10.31 -20.86
N ILE A 304 4.66 -11.00 -19.95
CA ILE A 304 3.85 -12.18 -20.27
C ILE A 304 2.63 -11.85 -21.16
N PHE A 305 2.21 -10.58 -21.21
CA PHE A 305 1.07 -10.13 -22.01
C PHE A 305 1.48 -9.52 -23.36
N THR A 306 2.78 -9.40 -23.63
CA THR A 306 3.29 -8.83 -24.88
C THR A 306 2.91 -9.60 -26.15
N PRO A 307 2.77 -10.94 -26.18
CA PRO A 307 2.35 -11.63 -27.40
C PRO A 307 0.92 -11.24 -27.80
N ILE A 308 0.03 -11.12 -26.82
CA ILE A 308 -1.41 -10.79 -26.99
C ILE A 308 -1.57 -9.39 -27.61
N PHE A 309 -0.62 -8.50 -27.34
CA PHE A 309 -0.60 -7.12 -27.79
C PHE A 309 -0.43 -6.95 -29.31
N ASN A 310 0.14 -7.94 -30.02
CA ASN A 310 0.29 -7.93 -31.48
C ASN A 310 -0.90 -8.55 -32.25
N TYR A 311 -1.84 -9.22 -31.58
CA TYR A 311 -2.98 -9.90 -32.23
C TYR A 311 -4.14 -8.98 -32.60
N VAL A 312 -4.06 -7.70 -32.23
CA VAL A 312 -5.14 -6.72 -32.42
C VAL A 312 -4.95 -5.99 -33.76
N ILE A 313 -5.14 -6.72 -34.86
CA ILE A 313 -5.24 -6.12 -36.21
C ILE A 313 -6.70 -6.26 -36.68
N PRO A 314 -7.48 -5.17 -36.76
CA PRO A 314 -8.76 -5.18 -37.45
C PRO A 314 -8.51 -5.02 -38.96
N THR A 315 -7.94 -6.03 -39.61
CA THR A 315 -8.03 -6.17 -41.07
C THR A 315 -9.02 -7.26 -41.34
N GLY A 316 -10.18 -6.88 -41.88
CA GLY A 316 -11.29 -7.77 -42.15
C GLY A 316 -10.83 -9.13 -42.68
N SER A 317 -11.33 -10.19 -42.05
CA SER A 317 -11.36 -11.57 -42.55
C SER A 317 -10.07 -12.39 -42.68
N GLN A 318 -8.88 -11.95 -42.25
CA GLN A 318 -7.70 -12.82 -42.26
C GLN A 318 -6.94 -12.86 -40.92
N TYR A 319 -7.08 -13.98 -40.22
CA TYR A 319 -6.16 -14.43 -39.18
C TYR A 319 -4.76 -14.59 -39.81
N VAL A 320 -3.81 -13.73 -39.45
CA VAL A 320 -2.39 -13.92 -39.77
C VAL A 320 -1.69 -14.38 -38.50
N PRO A 321 -1.38 -15.68 -38.33
CA PRO A 321 -0.54 -16.12 -37.24
C PRO A 321 0.89 -15.65 -37.52
N SER A 322 1.62 -15.27 -36.47
CA SER A 322 3.08 -15.03 -36.45
C SER A 322 3.61 -13.65 -36.91
N VAL A 323 3.28 -12.57 -36.20
CA VAL A 323 4.23 -11.43 -36.12
C VAL A 323 5.05 -11.59 -34.83
N PRO A 324 6.35 -11.97 -34.90
CA PRO A 324 7.19 -12.05 -33.72
C PRO A 324 7.21 -10.70 -32.99
N PHE A 325 7.29 -10.69 -31.65
CA PHE A 325 7.50 -9.46 -30.83
C PHE A 325 8.71 -8.63 -31.29
N ALA A 326 9.59 -9.22 -32.11
CA ALA A 326 10.64 -8.53 -32.83
C ALA A 326 10.12 -7.36 -33.72
N TYR A 327 8.86 -7.35 -34.13
CA TYR A 327 8.28 -6.33 -35.03
C TYR A 327 7.07 -5.64 -34.37
N ILE A 328 7.30 -4.83 -33.33
CA ILE A 328 6.26 -3.93 -32.81
C ILE A 328 6.11 -2.73 -33.76
N ASN A 329 4.93 -2.60 -34.38
CA ASN A 329 4.58 -1.38 -35.10
C ASN A 329 4.16 -0.29 -34.11
N LYS A 330 4.83 0.87 -34.15
CA LYS A 330 4.58 2.02 -33.26
C LYS A 330 3.11 2.47 -33.26
N HIS A 331 2.45 2.50 -34.41
CA HIS A 331 1.04 2.90 -34.51
C HIS A 331 0.11 1.89 -33.82
N ILE A 332 0.39 0.60 -33.97
CA ILE A 332 -0.40 -0.47 -33.35
C ILE A 332 -0.23 -0.43 -31.83
N ALA A 333 1.02 -0.27 -31.36
CA ALA A 333 1.30 -0.18 -29.94
C ALA A 333 0.60 1.01 -29.27
N TYR A 334 0.69 2.18 -29.90
CA TYR A 334 0.01 3.38 -29.45
C TYR A 334 -1.51 3.19 -29.40
N SER A 335 -2.12 2.68 -30.48
CA SER A 335 -3.56 2.45 -30.57
C SER A 335 -4.05 1.49 -29.48
N ASN A 336 -3.32 0.40 -29.24
CA ASN A 336 -3.70 -0.60 -28.25
C ASN A 336 -3.58 -0.07 -26.81
N LEU A 337 -2.55 0.71 -26.49
CA LEU A 337 -2.42 1.29 -25.14
C LEU A 337 -3.44 2.39 -24.87
N ARG A 338 -3.68 3.28 -25.83
CA ARG A 338 -4.76 4.27 -25.73
C ARG A 338 -6.09 3.58 -25.45
N THR A 339 -6.36 2.48 -26.15
CA THR A 339 -7.58 1.69 -25.99
C THR A 339 -7.63 0.99 -24.63
N LEU A 340 -6.52 0.42 -24.18
CA LEU A 340 -6.39 -0.24 -22.87
C LEU A 340 -6.69 0.71 -21.73
N PHE A 341 -5.99 1.84 -21.72
CA PHE A 341 -6.12 2.79 -20.63
C PHE A 341 -7.49 3.46 -20.66
N ALA A 342 -8.01 3.89 -21.82
CA ALA A 342 -9.35 4.50 -21.91
C ALA A 342 -10.51 3.66 -21.32
N ASN A 343 -10.33 2.34 -21.15
CA ASN A 343 -11.36 1.42 -20.66
C ASN A 343 -10.98 0.71 -19.35
N THR A 344 -10.03 1.27 -18.59
CA THR A 344 -9.71 0.73 -17.27
C THR A 344 -10.87 0.91 -16.28
N PRO A 345 -11.02 0.03 -15.26
CA PRO A 345 -11.90 0.29 -14.11
C PRO A 345 -11.34 1.37 -13.16
N TYR A 346 -10.16 1.93 -13.47
CA TYR A 346 -9.56 3.04 -12.75
C TYR A 346 -10.24 4.37 -13.18
N PRO A 347 -10.05 5.47 -12.44
CA PRO A 347 -10.58 6.77 -12.85
C PRO A 347 -10.21 7.10 -14.32
N LYS A 348 -11.18 7.59 -15.11
CA LYS A 348 -11.01 7.95 -16.54
C LYS A 348 -9.84 8.92 -16.77
N GLU A 349 -9.59 9.71 -15.76
CA GLU A 349 -8.45 10.58 -15.54
C GLU A 349 -7.10 9.83 -15.64
N LEU A 350 -6.83 8.85 -14.77
CA LEU A 350 -5.60 8.03 -14.80
C LEU A 350 -5.38 7.39 -16.18
N ALA A 351 -6.46 6.95 -16.80
CA ALA A 351 -6.50 6.39 -18.14
C ALA A 351 -6.08 7.37 -19.24
N GLN A 352 -6.58 8.61 -19.20
CA GLN A 352 -6.17 9.68 -20.12
C GLN A 352 -4.71 10.07 -19.89
N LYS A 353 -4.27 10.12 -18.63
CA LYS A 353 -2.88 10.43 -18.25
C LYS A 353 -1.88 9.43 -18.81
N TYR A 354 -2.12 8.14 -18.63
CA TYR A 354 -1.26 7.11 -19.22
C TYR A 354 -1.30 7.16 -20.73
N THR A 355 -2.47 7.39 -21.34
CA THR A 355 -2.57 7.60 -22.79
C THR A 355 -1.70 8.77 -23.24
N GLN A 356 -1.64 9.87 -22.49
CA GLN A 356 -0.83 11.06 -22.78
C GLN A 356 0.67 10.84 -22.53
N THR A 357 1.06 10.33 -21.37
CA THR A 357 2.46 9.92 -21.06
C THR A 357 3.00 8.96 -22.12
N PHE A 358 2.13 8.06 -22.58
CA PHE A 358 2.47 7.08 -23.60
C PHE A 358 2.24 7.56 -25.03
N SER A 359 1.67 8.77 -25.19
CA SER A 359 1.51 9.39 -26.50
C SER A 359 2.76 10.13 -27.00
N ASN A 360 3.62 10.57 -26.08
CA ASN A 360 4.93 11.18 -26.40
C ASN A 360 5.92 10.17 -27.02
N TRP A 361 5.56 8.89 -27.11
CA TRP A 361 6.38 7.81 -27.65
C TRP A 361 6.55 7.83 -29.17
N TYR A 362 5.80 8.68 -29.88
CA TYR A 362 6.01 8.89 -31.32
C TYR A 362 7.45 9.29 -31.64
N ASN A 363 8.17 9.88 -30.67
CA ASN A 363 9.56 10.32 -30.79
C ASN A 363 10.61 9.25 -30.44
N ILE A 364 10.23 8.07 -29.94
CA ILE A 364 11.19 7.00 -29.62
C ILE A 364 11.72 6.40 -30.92
N SER A 365 12.99 6.65 -31.26
CA SER A 365 13.59 6.20 -32.53
C SER A 365 14.04 4.72 -32.50
N GLN A 366 14.39 4.18 -31.32
CA GLN A 366 14.91 2.82 -31.16
C GLN A 366 13.83 1.78 -30.81
N THR A 367 13.87 0.62 -31.47
CA THR A 367 12.90 -0.47 -31.29
C THR A 367 12.96 -1.14 -29.91
N ASN A 368 14.13 -1.18 -29.27
CA ASN A 368 14.29 -1.77 -27.94
C ASN A 368 13.61 -0.94 -26.85
N ASP A 369 13.71 0.38 -26.95
CA ASP A 369 13.06 1.32 -26.02
C ASP A 369 11.54 1.21 -26.12
N LEU A 370 10.99 1.05 -27.34
CA LEU A 370 9.57 0.80 -27.54
C LEU A 370 9.09 -0.49 -26.86
N ARG A 371 9.87 -1.57 -26.95
CA ARG A 371 9.52 -2.88 -26.33
C ARG A 371 9.51 -2.79 -24.81
N ALA A 372 10.57 -2.23 -24.21
CA ALA A 372 10.67 -2.04 -22.76
C ALA A 372 9.50 -1.19 -22.24
N THR A 373 9.15 -0.17 -23.02
CA THR A 373 8.08 0.77 -22.71
C THR A 373 6.68 0.12 -22.79
N VAL A 374 6.42 -0.72 -23.80
CA VAL A 374 5.18 -1.54 -23.87
C VAL A 374 5.09 -2.51 -22.69
N VAL A 375 6.20 -3.18 -22.35
CA VAL A 375 6.27 -4.08 -21.18
C VAL A 375 5.95 -3.33 -19.89
N GLN A 376 6.58 -2.18 -19.66
CA GLN A 376 6.34 -1.36 -18.48
C GLN A 376 4.88 -0.94 -18.38
N SER A 377 4.30 -0.49 -19.49
CA SER A 377 2.90 -0.03 -19.51
C SER A 377 1.90 -1.16 -19.26
N LEU A 378 2.16 -2.35 -19.78
CA LEU A 378 1.38 -3.55 -19.47
C LEU A 378 1.53 -3.95 -18.00
N SER A 379 2.73 -3.81 -17.43
CA SER A 379 2.99 -4.06 -16.01
C SER A 379 2.19 -3.09 -15.14
N ASP A 380 2.23 -1.81 -15.48
CA ASP A 380 1.54 -0.75 -14.75
C ASP A 380 0.02 -0.92 -14.80
N TYR A 381 -0.51 -1.19 -15.99
CA TYR A 381 -1.94 -1.43 -16.19
C TYR A 381 -2.44 -2.66 -15.41
N ARG A 382 -1.72 -3.78 -15.48
CA ARG A 382 -2.17 -5.07 -14.94
C ARG A 382 -1.90 -5.23 -13.45
N TYR A 383 -0.75 -4.76 -12.97
CA TYR A 383 -0.23 -5.12 -11.65
C TYR A 383 0.08 -3.91 -10.79
N THR A 384 0.95 -2.98 -11.22
CA THR A 384 1.42 -1.86 -10.38
C THR A 384 0.25 -1.00 -9.88
N CYS A 385 -0.59 -0.49 -10.80
CA CYS A 385 -1.72 0.37 -10.42
C CYS A 385 -2.72 -0.34 -9.53
N SER A 386 -3.03 -1.61 -9.86
CA SER A 386 -4.00 -2.39 -9.10
C SER A 386 -3.51 -2.67 -7.68
N THR A 387 -2.23 -3.00 -7.51
CA THR A 387 -1.60 -3.23 -6.21
C THR A 387 -1.64 -1.95 -5.37
N TYR A 388 -1.23 -0.82 -5.95
CA TYR A 388 -1.21 0.46 -5.25
C TYR A 388 -2.62 0.91 -4.84
N CYS A 389 -3.59 0.87 -5.75
CA CYS A 389 -4.98 1.22 -5.45
C CYS A 389 -5.54 0.33 -4.32
N SER A 390 -5.25 -0.97 -4.36
CA SER A 390 -5.72 -1.90 -3.33
C SER A 390 -5.06 -1.65 -1.98
N ALA A 391 -3.76 -1.39 -1.96
CA ALA A 391 -3.03 -1.01 -0.76
C ALA A 391 -3.58 0.32 -0.18
N MET A 392 -3.94 1.28 -1.02
CA MET A 392 -4.59 2.53 -0.62
C MET A 392 -5.97 2.30 0.02
N PHE A 393 -6.84 1.53 -0.63
CA PHE A 393 -8.17 1.23 -0.07
C PHE A 393 -8.09 0.38 1.20
N TYR A 394 -7.13 -0.53 1.28
CA TYR A 394 -6.92 -1.41 2.43
C TYR A 394 -6.23 -0.69 3.60
N GLY A 395 -5.21 0.13 3.31
CA GLY A 395 -4.44 0.92 4.27
C GLY A 395 -5.27 1.99 4.99
N TYR A 396 -6.43 2.35 4.43
CA TYR A 396 -7.50 3.09 5.11
C TYR A 396 -8.22 2.26 6.21
N LYS A 397 -7.48 1.42 6.95
CA LYS A 397 -7.93 0.81 8.21
C LYS A 397 -8.36 1.94 9.16
N LYS A 398 -9.26 1.63 10.10
CA LYS A 398 -9.79 2.53 11.14
C LYS A 398 -8.65 3.29 11.84
N HIS A 399 -8.23 4.40 11.25
CA HIS A 399 -7.21 5.27 11.81
C HIS A 399 -7.85 5.99 12.99
N TRP A 400 -7.16 6.05 14.11
CA TRP A 400 -7.68 6.62 15.35
C TRP A 400 -8.13 8.09 15.17
N ASN A 401 -7.52 8.84 14.23
CA ASN A 401 -8.04 10.14 13.77
C ASN A 401 -9.54 10.12 13.39
N LEU A 402 -10.00 9.09 12.67
CA LEU A 402 -11.42 8.95 12.31
C LEU A 402 -12.28 8.61 13.52
N ALA A 403 -11.73 7.84 14.48
CA ALA A 403 -12.41 7.54 15.74
C ALA A 403 -12.56 8.82 16.59
N LEU A 404 -11.52 9.65 16.68
CA LEU A 404 -11.59 10.97 17.30
C LEU A 404 -12.63 11.86 16.63
N ASN A 405 -12.71 11.88 15.29
CA ASN A 405 -13.77 12.61 14.57
C ASN A 405 -15.18 12.18 14.99
N GLN A 406 -15.40 10.89 15.22
CA GLN A 406 -16.68 10.39 15.74
C GLN A 406 -16.93 10.85 17.17
N LEU A 407 -15.90 10.93 18.01
CA LEU A 407 -16.00 11.45 19.37
C LEU A 407 -16.34 12.95 19.37
N TYR A 408 -15.73 13.76 18.50
CA TYR A 408 -16.07 15.19 18.42
C TYR A 408 -17.51 15.42 17.98
N LYS A 409 -18.02 14.60 17.05
CA LYS A 409 -19.44 14.65 16.64
C LYS A 409 -20.40 14.38 17.81
N ARG A 410 -19.97 13.58 18.80
CA ARG A 410 -20.78 13.21 19.97
C ARG A 410 -20.62 14.15 21.15
N TYR A 411 -19.39 14.58 21.45
CA TYR A 411 -19.04 15.28 22.69
C TYR A 411 -18.66 16.76 22.49
N GLY A 412 -18.54 17.20 21.23
CA GLY A 412 -18.13 18.56 20.88
C GLY A 412 -16.66 18.66 20.45
N PRO A 413 -16.22 19.86 20.01
CA PRO A 413 -14.92 20.06 19.38
C PRO A 413 -13.72 20.00 20.34
N VAL A 414 -13.98 20.02 21.65
CA VAL A 414 -12.96 19.87 22.69
C VAL A 414 -13.38 18.70 23.56
N ILE A 415 -12.54 17.67 23.63
CA ILE A 415 -12.78 16.49 24.47
C ILE A 415 -11.58 16.24 25.37
N THR A 416 -11.85 15.67 26.54
CA THR A 416 -10.80 15.16 27.42
C THR A 416 -10.87 13.65 27.45
N ILE A 417 -9.75 12.99 27.15
CA ILE A 417 -9.58 11.56 27.33
C ILE A 417 -8.68 11.34 28.54
N TRP A 418 -9.19 10.62 29.53
CA TRP A 418 -8.45 10.25 30.72
C TRP A 418 -7.83 8.88 30.53
N ILE A 419 -6.51 8.79 30.70
CA ILE A 419 -5.80 7.51 30.62
C ILE A 419 -5.03 7.32 31.92
N GLY A 420 -5.63 6.52 32.81
CA GLY A 420 -5.25 6.53 34.22
C GLY A 420 -5.49 7.92 34.83
N PRO A 421 -4.53 8.47 35.60
CA PRO A 421 -4.67 9.79 36.21
C PRO A 421 -4.32 10.96 35.27
N PHE A 422 -3.88 10.69 34.03
CA PHE A 422 -3.35 11.71 33.14
C PHE A 422 -4.43 12.20 32.14
N PRO A 423 -4.82 13.49 32.18
CA PRO A 423 -5.77 14.05 31.22
C PRO A 423 -5.08 14.45 29.91
N PHE A 424 -5.70 14.07 28.80
CA PHE A 424 -5.34 14.53 27.46
C PHE A 424 -6.50 15.32 26.87
N VAL A 425 -6.29 16.62 26.64
CA VAL A 425 -7.27 17.50 26.00
C VAL A 425 -7.01 17.53 24.51
N PHE A 426 -8.01 17.19 23.71
CA PHE A 426 -7.96 17.25 22.26
C PHE A 426 -8.81 18.41 21.77
N ILE A 427 -8.25 19.26 20.92
CA ILE A 427 -8.89 20.43 20.31
C ILE A 427 -8.99 20.18 18.80
N ALA A 428 -10.21 20.17 18.26
CA ALA A 428 -10.50 19.90 16.85
C ALA A 428 -11.26 21.03 16.14
N ASP A 429 -11.25 22.24 16.73
CA ASP A 429 -11.84 23.44 16.14
C ASP A 429 -10.76 24.45 15.77
N THR A 430 -10.86 25.04 14.59
CA THR A 430 -9.85 25.93 14.01
C THR A 430 -9.64 27.19 14.84
N GLU A 431 -10.71 27.84 15.32
CA GLU A 431 -10.59 29.10 16.06
C GLU A 431 -10.08 28.85 17.48
N LEU A 432 -10.58 27.80 18.13
CA LEU A 432 -10.07 27.39 19.44
C LEU A 432 -8.59 26.97 19.34
N ALA A 433 -8.18 26.30 18.26
CA ALA A 433 -6.77 25.97 18.05
C ALA A 433 -5.89 27.22 17.88
N ARG A 434 -6.36 28.24 17.13
CA ARG A 434 -5.64 29.51 16.98
C ARG A 434 -5.53 30.25 18.30
N GLU A 435 -6.62 30.34 19.07
CA GLU A 435 -6.63 30.93 20.40
C GLU A 435 -5.65 30.21 21.32
N ALA A 436 -5.67 28.88 21.33
CA ALA A 436 -4.78 28.06 22.14
C ALA A 436 -3.30 28.26 21.78
N PHE A 437 -2.96 28.34 20.48
CA PHE A 437 -1.58 28.59 20.05
C PHE A 437 -1.09 30.03 20.24
N ALA A 438 -2.01 31.00 20.34
CA ALA A 438 -1.68 32.39 20.64
C ALA A 438 -1.29 32.59 22.13
N GLN A 439 -1.78 31.72 23.01
CA GLN A 439 -1.51 31.74 24.44
C GLN A 439 -0.07 31.30 24.75
N VAL A 440 0.61 32.04 25.62
CA VAL A 440 2.01 31.76 26.02
C VAL A 440 2.11 30.52 26.91
N GLU A 441 0.99 30.15 27.51
CA GLU A 441 0.79 29.03 28.39
C GLU A 441 0.90 27.69 27.64
N LEU A 442 0.67 27.66 26.32
CA LEU A 442 0.67 26.42 25.52
C LEU A 442 1.99 26.14 24.80
N ILE A 443 3.12 26.51 25.40
CA ILE A 443 4.45 26.29 24.81
C ILE A 443 5.19 25.10 25.40
N GLY A 444 4.68 24.47 26.46
CA GLY A 444 5.32 23.32 27.10
C GLY A 444 5.26 22.05 26.25
N ARG A 445 6.11 21.07 26.58
CA ARG A 445 6.19 19.74 25.99
C ARG A 445 6.12 18.66 27.06
N PRO A 446 5.23 17.67 26.94
CA PRO A 446 5.22 16.54 27.85
C PRO A 446 6.44 15.63 27.62
N GLN A 447 6.97 15.09 28.70
CA GLN A 447 8.19 14.29 28.71
C GLN A 447 7.88 12.80 28.48
N PHE A 448 7.56 12.49 27.22
CA PHE A 448 7.18 11.15 26.74
C PHE A 448 8.37 10.27 26.37
N ALA A 449 8.21 8.94 26.43
CA ALA A 449 9.32 8.02 26.17
C ALA A 449 9.79 8.07 24.71
N LEU A 450 8.89 8.38 23.79
CA LEU A 450 9.21 8.67 22.40
C LEU A 450 10.23 9.81 22.27
N GLY A 451 10.04 10.90 23.03
CA GLY A 451 10.99 12.00 23.07
C GLY A 451 12.34 11.60 23.69
N LYS A 452 12.35 10.67 24.67
CA LYS A 452 13.61 10.14 25.22
C LYS A 452 14.46 9.45 24.17
N LEU A 453 13.83 8.61 23.36
CA LEU A 453 14.50 7.88 22.28
C LEU A 453 15.09 8.85 21.25
N PHE A 454 14.31 9.87 20.87
CA PHE A 454 14.71 10.86 19.88
C PHE A 454 15.81 11.81 20.38
N CYS A 455 15.76 12.18 21.66
CA CYS A 455 16.61 13.20 22.26
C CYS A 455 17.69 12.64 23.20
N ASN A 456 17.94 11.33 23.17
CA ASN A 456 18.90 10.63 24.03
C ASN A 456 18.73 10.97 25.53
N ASP A 457 17.50 10.79 26.03
CA ASP A 457 17.04 11.06 27.41
C ASP A 457 17.11 12.51 27.91
N LYS A 458 17.74 13.43 27.16
CA LYS A 458 18.02 14.80 27.63
C LYS A 458 16.98 15.84 27.23
N TYR A 459 16.20 15.60 26.16
CA TYR A 459 15.20 16.55 25.63
C TYR A 459 15.77 17.95 25.35
N GLN A 460 16.99 17.99 24.80
CA GLN A 460 17.72 19.22 24.48
C GLN A 460 17.71 19.53 22.97
N ASP A 461 16.62 19.19 22.30
CA ASP A 461 16.35 19.45 20.88
C ASP A 461 15.45 20.70 20.70
N ILE A 462 14.83 20.87 19.52
CA ILE A 462 13.87 21.96 19.27
C ILE A 462 12.42 21.45 19.42
N ALA A 463 12.13 20.23 18.97
CA ALA A 463 10.78 19.69 18.92
C ALA A 463 10.21 19.32 20.30
N PHE A 464 10.97 18.58 21.12
CA PHE A 464 10.51 17.99 22.39
C PHE A 464 11.03 18.70 23.65
N ASN A 465 11.89 19.69 23.50
CA ASN A 465 12.45 20.47 24.61
C ASN A 465 11.39 21.35 25.29
N ASP A 466 11.21 21.11 26.59
CA ASP A 466 10.24 21.79 27.46
C ASP A 466 10.85 22.99 28.21
N ASN A 467 12.18 23.05 28.31
CA ASN A 467 12.85 24.18 28.95
C ASN A 467 12.81 25.39 28.02
N TYR A 468 11.99 26.39 28.37
CA TYR A 468 11.77 27.57 27.54
C TYR A 468 13.06 28.27 27.11
N LEU A 469 14.00 28.49 28.04
CA LEU A 469 15.24 29.21 27.75
C LEU A 469 16.13 28.41 26.78
N SER A 470 16.30 27.12 27.05
CA SER A 470 17.08 26.20 26.21
C SER A 470 16.47 26.10 24.81
N TRP A 471 15.18 25.79 24.74
CA TRP A 471 14.44 25.68 23.48
C TRP A 471 14.53 26.97 22.65
N MET A 472 14.29 28.13 23.27
CA MET A 472 14.29 29.41 22.56
C MET A 472 15.71 29.76 22.07
N SER A 473 16.74 29.48 22.87
CA SER A 473 18.14 29.70 22.48
C SER A 473 18.54 28.82 21.29
N LEU A 474 18.23 27.53 21.34
CA LEU A 474 18.52 26.58 20.26
C LEU A 474 17.73 26.90 18.99
N LYS A 475 16.43 27.20 19.12
CA LYS A 475 15.59 27.61 17.99
C LYS A 475 16.15 28.86 17.32
N ASN A 476 16.49 29.90 18.09
CA ASN A 476 17.03 31.14 17.55
C ASN A 476 18.45 30.97 16.96
N GLY A 477 19.26 30.08 17.53
CA GLY A 477 20.57 29.74 16.97
C GLY A 477 20.49 28.95 15.66
N ALA A 478 19.50 28.07 15.53
CA ALA A 478 19.31 27.23 14.34
C ALA A 478 18.59 27.94 13.18
N LEU A 479 17.64 28.83 13.48
CA LEU A 479 16.77 29.44 12.47
C LEU A 479 17.54 30.20 11.35
N PRO A 480 18.63 30.94 11.62
CA PRO A 480 19.45 31.53 10.56
C PRO A 480 20.01 30.49 9.58
N ALA A 481 20.39 29.31 10.06
CA ALA A 481 20.89 28.22 9.21
C ALA A 481 19.78 27.73 8.27
N VAL A 482 18.60 27.45 8.83
CA VAL A 482 17.44 26.98 8.06
C VAL A 482 17.03 28.01 7.01
N LYS A 483 16.98 29.30 7.36
CA LYS A 483 16.64 30.39 6.44
C LYS A 483 17.68 30.58 5.34
N ARG A 484 18.97 30.57 5.69
CA ARG A 484 20.06 30.69 4.71
C ARG A 484 19.99 29.55 3.70
N PHE A 485 19.79 28.33 4.18
CA PHE A 485 19.72 27.18 3.31
C PHE A 485 18.46 27.17 2.47
N ALA A 486 17.29 27.54 3.02
CA ALA A 486 16.04 27.64 2.25
C ALA A 486 16.14 28.56 1.02
N ASN A 487 17.08 29.51 1.01
CA ASN A 487 17.32 30.46 -0.07
C ASN A 487 18.65 30.23 -0.82
N SER A 488 19.30 29.07 -0.65
CA SER A 488 20.59 28.80 -1.29
C SER A 488 20.46 28.34 -2.74
N ASP A 489 21.48 28.63 -3.55
CA ASP A 489 21.58 28.12 -4.93
C ASP A 489 21.65 26.57 -4.97
N GLU A 490 22.05 25.92 -3.88
CA GLU A 490 22.03 24.44 -3.80
C GLU A 490 20.61 23.88 -3.93
N LEU A 491 19.57 24.62 -3.50
CA LEU A 491 18.18 24.26 -3.80
C LEU A 491 17.80 24.46 -5.26
N SER A 492 18.46 25.38 -5.98
CA SER A 492 18.20 25.55 -7.42
C SER A 492 18.77 24.39 -8.25
N GLN A 493 19.81 23.71 -7.75
CA GLN A 493 20.40 22.51 -8.35
C GLN A 493 19.57 21.23 -8.15
N ILE A 494 18.40 21.34 -7.50
CA ILE A 494 17.47 20.23 -7.27
C ILE A 494 16.90 19.66 -8.56
N VAL A 495 16.82 20.48 -9.61
CA VAL A 495 16.16 20.15 -10.87
C VAL A 495 16.82 18.97 -11.61
N ASP A 496 18.00 18.49 -11.17
CA ASP A 496 18.78 17.48 -11.92
C ASP A 496 18.98 16.11 -11.21
N SER A 497 18.47 15.85 -10.00
CA SER A 497 18.66 14.52 -9.36
C SER A 497 17.53 14.08 -8.40
N THR A 498 17.65 12.92 -7.75
CA THR A 498 16.78 12.44 -6.66
C THR A 498 17.17 13.11 -5.32
N VAL A 499 16.90 14.41 -5.20
CA VAL A 499 17.77 15.32 -4.39
C VAL A 499 17.37 15.52 -2.92
N ALA A 500 16.12 15.32 -2.50
CA ALA A 500 15.67 15.76 -1.16
C ALA A 500 16.52 15.24 0.01
N ASP A 501 16.94 13.97 -0.04
CA ASP A 501 17.79 13.36 0.98
C ASP A 501 19.23 13.85 0.87
N THR A 502 19.81 13.84 -0.34
CA THR A 502 21.18 14.29 -0.64
C THR A 502 21.44 15.77 -0.28
N ILE A 503 20.43 16.63 -0.41
CA ILE A 503 20.51 18.05 -0.03
C ILE A 503 20.54 18.21 1.47
N LYS A 504 19.69 17.50 2.19
CA LYS A 504 19.62 17.63 3.64
C LYS A 504 20.89 17.10 4.28
N THR A 505 21.53 16.10 3.67
CA THR A 505 22.83 15.62 4.13
C THR A 505 23.93 16.65 3.86
N SER A 506 23.90 17.35 2.72
CA SER A 506 24.85 18.44 2.46
C SER A 506 24.61 19.64 3.37
N ALA A 507 23.35 20.00 3.64
CA ALA A 507 22.95 21.11 4.49
C ALA A 507 23.35 20.94 5.96
N VAL A 508 23.31 19.71 6.47
CA VAL A 508 23.55 19.42 7.89
C VAL A 508 24.99 18.96 8.13
N PHE A 509 25.57 18.19 7.21
CA PHE A 509 26.84 17.49 7.42
C PHE A 509 27.94 17.88 6.42
N SER A 510 27.71 18.84 5.51
CA SER A 510 28.61 19.19 4.40
C SER A 510 29.03 17.98 3.55
N LYS A 511 28.20 16.94 3.48
CA LYS A 511 28.47 15.68 2.76
C LYS A 511 27.23 15.18 2.02
N LYS A 512 27.42 14.69 0.80
CA LYS A 512 26.42 13.88 0.09
C LYS A 512 26.59 12.42 0.51
N PHE A 513 25.54 11.80 1.06
CA PHE A 513 25.59 10.37 1.37
C PHE A 513 25.36 9.52 0.12
N ASP A 514 25.99 8.34 0.09
CA ASP A 514 25.54 7.26 -0.79
C ASP A 514 24.27 6.66 -0.17
N ILE A 515 23.18 6.63 -0.93
CA ILE A 515 21.88 6.11 -0.50
C ILE A 515 21.94 4.62 -0.11
N ASN A 516 22.90 3.88 -0.66
CA ASN A 516 23.15 2.48 -0.32
C ASN A 516 24.30 2.31 0.70
N GLY A 517 24.97 3.40 1.06
CA GLY A 517 26.08 3.40 2.01
C GLY A 517 25.62 3.15 3.45
N PRO A 518 26.49 2.57 4.29
CA PRO A 518 26.15 2.26 5.68
C PRO A 518 25.82 3.52 6.51
N GLU A 519 26.41 4.68 6.19
CA GLU A 519 26.12 5.91 6.92
C GLU A 519 24.70 6.44 6.68
N PHE A 520 24.09 6.17 5.52
CA PHE A 520 22.72 6.58 5.23
C PHE A 520 21.68 5.63 5.85
N GLN A 521 22.02 4.35 6.03
CA GLN A 521 21.07 3.34 6.49
C GLN A 521 20.54 3.62 7.91
N CYS A 522 21.40 4.04 8.85
CA CYS A 522 20.94 4.36 10.22
C CYS A 522 19.97 5.56 10.21
N PHE A 523 20.30 6.60 9.45
CA PHE A 523 19.44 7.78 9.29
C PHE A 523 18.13 7.46 8.59
N LYS A 524 18.15 6.62 7.54
CA LYS A 524 16.93 6.13 6.87
C LYS A 524 16.01 5.41 7.86
N TYR A 525 16.57 4.59 8.73
CA TYR A 525 15.82 3.85 9.75
C TYR A 525 15.19 4.77 10.81
N CYS A 526 15.96 5.76 11.29
CA CYS A 526 15.50 6.76 12.25
C CYS A 526 14.55 7.81 11.65
N SER A 527 14.53 7.96 10.33
CA SER A 527 13.70 8.95 9.63
C SER A 527 12.43 8.34 9.05
N ILE A 528 12.54 7.48 8.04
CA ILE A 528 11.38 6.99 7.27
C ILE A 528 10.64 5.92 8.07
N ASP A 529 11.36 4.91 8.54
CA ASP A 529 10.75 3.74 9.15
C ASP A 529 10.19 4.08 10.54
N TRP A 530 10.96 4.80 11.36
CA TRP A 530 10.52 5.20 12.71
C TRP A 530 9.33 6.15 12.69
N LEU A 531 9.36 7.27 11.95
CA LEU A 531 8.23 8.22 11.95
C LEU A 531 6.95 7.60 11.39
N SER A 532 7.06 6.75 10.37
CA SER A 532 5.93 6.00 9.81
C SER A 532 5.30 5.06 10.84
N ASP A 533 6.14 4.34 11.58
CA ASP A 533 5.68 3.40 12.61
C ASP A 533 5.08 4.16 13.80
N VAL A 534 5.75 5.21 14.27
CA VAL A 534 5.32 6.05 15.41
C VAL A 534 3.99 6.73 15.17
N GLY A 535 3.80 7.35 14.00
CA GLY A 535 2.58 8.06 13.64
C GLY A 535 1.33 7.17 13.61
N ASN A 536 1.50 5.86 13.36
CA ASN A 536 0.39 4.92 13.19
C ASN A 536 0.09 4.07 14.44
N ASN A 537 1.08 3.74 15.29
CA ASN A 537 0.89 2.73 16.33
C ASN A 537 1.48 3.05 17.71
N TYR A 538 2.23 4.15 17.91
CA TYR A 538 3.09 4.24 19.09
C TYR A 538 2.56 5.12 20.21
N TYR A 539 1.65 6.04 19.92
CA TYR A 539 1.03 6.86 20.96
C TYR A 539 0.32 6.02 22.02
N ILE A 540 -0.13 4.80 21.69
CA ILE A 540 -0.69 3.87 22.69
C ILE A 540 0.32 3.51 23.80
N TYR A 541 1.61 3.44 23.49
CA TYR A 541 2.67 3.20 24.48
C TYR A 541 3.00 4.46 25.29
N GLU A 542 2.65 5.66 24.80
CA GLU A 542 2.68 6.90 25.58
C GLU A 542 1.50 7.00 26.53
N PHE A 543 0.32 6.72 26.01
CA PHE A 543 -0.93 6.71 26.76
C PHE A 543 -0.97 5.64 27.84
N ILE A 544 -0.43 4.45 27.57
CA ILE A 544 -0.49 3.28 28.45
C ILE A 544 0.94 2.78 28.72
N PRO A 545 1.70 3.42 29.64
CA PRO A 545 3.11 3.11 29.87
C PRO A 545 3.38 1.65 30.27
N ILE A 546 2.43 0.97 30.90
CA ILE A 546 2.56 -0.46 31.25
C ILE A 546 2.77 -1.35 30.02
N LEU A 547 2.28 -0.94 28.84
CA LEU A 547 2.49 -1.68 27.59
C LEU A 547 3.97 -1.74 27.17
N ARG A 548 4.83 -0.85 27.68
CA ARG A 548 6.26 -0.83 27.38
C ARG A 548 7.03 -2.00 28.00
N GLN A 549 6.48 -2.63 29.04
CA GLN A 549 7.13 -3.73 29.75
C GLN A 549 7.02 -5.07 29.01
N PHE A 550 6.20 -5.17 27.96
CA PHE A 550 6.02 -6.39 27.19
C PHE A 550 7.13 -6.55 26.14
N ARG A 551 7.60 -7.80 25.92
CA ARG A 551 8.71 -8.16 25.01
C ARG A 551 8.54 -7.69 23.55
N ALA A 552 7.33 -7.33 23.14
CA ALA A 552 7.02 -6.82 21.81
C ALA A 552 7.15 -5.30 21.69
N ASN A 553 7.82 -4.60 22.63
CA ASN A 553 8.00 -3.15 22.58
C ASN A 553 8.69 -2.71 21.27
N PRO A 554 7.96 -2.11 20.33
CA PRO A 554 8.52 -1.80 19.02
C PRO A 554 9.56 -0.66 19.07
N LEU A 555 9.61 0.12 20.16
CA LEU A 555 10.60 1.21 20.35
C LEU A 555 12.01 0.69 20.54
N SER A 556 12.20 -0.50 21.14
CA SER A 556 13.54 -1.05 21.38
C SER A 556 14.27 -1.38 20.09
N ARG A 557 13.53 -1.59 18.99
CA ARG A 557 14.08 -1.84 17.65
C ARG A 557 14.88 -0.65 17.10
N TYR A 558 14.56 0.57 17.53
CA TYR A 558 15.17 1.80 17.00
C TYR A 558 16.29 2.37 17.87
N SER A 559 16.39 1.95 19.15
CA SER A 559 17.37 2.49 20.10
C SER A 559 18.79 2.46 19.55
N GLN A 560 19.20 1.31 19.00
CA GLN A 560 20.53 1.14 18.43
C GLN A 560 20.77 2.12 17.27
N SER A 561 19.81 2.29 16.37
CA SER A 561 19.95 3.20 15.23
C SER A 561 20.02 4.67 15.66
N PHE A 562 19.24 5.07 16.69
CA PHE A 562 19.34 6.42 17.26
C PHE A 562 20.68 6.65 17.93
N ASP A 563 21.20 5.69 18.69
CA ASP A 563 22.53 5.77 19.30
C ASP A 563 23.64 5.92 18.24
N GLU A 564 23.56 5.15 17.16
CA GLU A 564 24.47 5.24 16.02
C GLU A 564 24.38 6.62 15.32
N CYS A 565 23.18 7.15 15.08
CA CYS A 565 22.98 8.48 14.50
C CYS A 565 23.57 9.58 15.40
N MET A 566 23.32 9.52 16.72
CA MET A 566 23.87 10.47 17.69
C MET A 566 25.40 10.40 17.76
N ALA A 567 25.98 9.20 17.72
CA ALA A 567 27.43 9.01 17.70
C ALA A 567 28.05 9.60 16.41
N TYR A 568 27.41 9.37 15.26
CA TYR A 568 27.84 9.94 13.99
C TYR A 568 27.83 11.47 14.02
N THR A 569 26.69 12.07 14.39
CA THR A 569 26.54 13.54 14.45
C THR A 569 27.49 14.19 15.45
N ARG A 570 27.78 13.52 16.59
CA ARG A 570 28.80 13.97 17.54
C ARG A 570 30.21 13.98 16.93
N ASN A 571 30.55 13.02 16.08
CA ASN A 571 31.82 13.02 15.36
C ASN A 571 31.89 14.16 14.33
N VAL A 572 30.79 14.42 13.62
CA VAL A 572 30.71 15.55 12.68
C VAL A 572 30.88 16.88 13.41
N LEU A 573 30.21 17.08 14.55
CA LEU A 573 30.34 18.28 15.38
C LEU A 573 31.79 18.50 15.85
N LYS A 574 32.48 17.43 16.26
CA LYS A 574 33.91 17.49 16.64
C LYS A 574 34.80 17.90 15.48
N GLN A 575 34.53 17.42 14.26
CA GLN A 575 35.29 17.79 13.08
C GLN A 575 35.08 19.26 12.71
N HIS A 576 33.82 19.70 12.69
CA HIS A 576 33.48 21.10 12.40
C HIS A 576 34.09 22.07 13.41
N ASN A 577 34.06 21.75 14.71
CA ASN A 577 34.73 22.57 15.73
C ASN A 577 36.23 22.78 15.46
N LYS A 578 36.93 21.76 14.91
CA LYS A 578 38.36 21.89 14.54
C LYS A 578 38.58 22.76 13.31
N THR A 579 37.64 22.74 12.36
CA THR A 579 37.77 23.44 11.08
C THR A 579 36.97 24.75 11.00
N PHE A 580 36.31 25.14 12.08
CA PHE A 580 35.37 26.26 12.14
C PHE A 580 36.05 27.58 11.79
N LYS A 581 35.39 28.38 10.95
CA LYS A 581 35.80 29.74 10.60
C LYS A 581 34.61 30.69 10.73
N SER A 582 34.70 31.69 11.59
CA SER A 582 33.61 32.64 11.87
C SER A 582 33.17 33.45 10.64
N ASN A 583 34.08 33.65 9.69
CA ASN A 583 33.82 34.37 8.44
C ASN A 583 33.31 33.47 7.29
N ASN A 584 33.22 32.15 7.49
CA ASN A 584 32.77 31.22 6.47
C ASN A 584 32.03 30.03 7.11
N LEU A 585 30.76 30.26 7.42
CA LEU A 585 29.86 29.24 7.94
C LEU A 585 29.36 28.40 6.76
N LYS A 586 29.64 27.09 6.73
CA LYS A 586 29.33 26.25 5.57
C LYS A 586 27.95 25.63 5.62
N ASP A 587 27.55 25.17 6.80
CA ASP A 587 26.37 24.33 6.99
C ASP A 587 25.68 24.59 8.35
N PHE A 588 24.68 23.78 8.70
CA PHE A 588 23.96 23.93 9.96
C PHE A 588 24.86 23.76 11.18
N CYS A 589 25.87 22.89 11.08
CA CYS A 589 26.81 22.63 12.16
C CYS A 589 27.65 23.88 12.47
N ASP A 590 28.23 24.51 11.44
CA ASP A 590 29.00 25.75 11.59
C ASP A 590 28.14 26.89 12.15
N VAL A 591 26.89 27.05 11.69
CA VAL A 591 26.00 28.11 12.21
C VAL A 591 25.73 27.93 13.71
N LEU A 592 25.46 26.70 14.15
CA LEU A 592 25.24 26.39 15.57
C LEU A 592 26.50 26.58 16.42
N ILE A 593 27.68 26.22 15.91
CA ILE A 593 28.97 26.51 16.57
C ILE A 593 29.18 28.03 16.68
N GLY A 594 28.84 28.78 15.63
CA GLY A 594 28.89 30.24 15.63
C GLY A 594 27.99 30.85 16.69
N ALA A 595 26.73 30.39 16.78
CA ALA A 595 25.78 30.82 17.79
C ALA A 595 26.28 30.52 19.22
N LYS A 596 26.85 29.33 19.43
CA LYS A 596 27.51 28.96 20.71
C LYS A 596 28.63 29.93 21.07
N LYS A 597 29.54 30.22 20.13
CA LYS A 597 30.68 31.11 20.35
C LYS A 597 30.23 32.54 20.64
N ALA A 598 29.28 33.06 19.89
CA ALA A 598 28.71 34.39 20.14
C ALA A 598 28.09 34.49 21.55
N ALA A 599 27.32 33.49 21.97
CA ALA A 599 26.74 33.48 23.32
C ALA A 599 27.80 33.44 24.44
N VAL A 600 28.92 32.74 24.21
CA VAL A 600 30.06 32.70 25.15
C VAL A 600 30.79 34.04 25.17
N ASP A 601 31.07 34.62 24.00
CA ASP A 601 31.80 35.89 23.86
C ASP A 601 31.03 37.06 24.48
N GLU A 602 29.69 37.05 24.37
CA GLU A 602 28.80 38.03 25.00
C GLU A 602 28.58 37.79 26.51
N ASN A 603 29.22 36.76 27.10
CA ASN A 603 29.01 36.30 28.46
C ASN A 603 27.50 36.12 28.80
N SER A 604 26.74 35.66 27.81
CA SER A 604 25.31 35.46 27.93
C SER A 604 25.01 34.21 28.76
N TYR A 605 24.01 34.30 29.64
CA TYR A 605 23.47 33.15 30.37
C TYR A 605 22.88 32.07 29.43
N THR A 606 22.68 32.38 28.15
CA THR A 606 22.26 31.41 27.13
C THR A 606 23.39 30.50 26.63
N ALA A 607 24.66 30.79 26.96
CA ALA A 607 25.80 29.98 26.52
C ALA A 607 25.69 28.51 26.97
N GLU A 608 25.17 28.27 28.18
CA GLU A 608 24.94 26.92 28.72
C GLU A 608 23.90 26.12 27.93
N CYS A 609 23.01 26.79 27.18
CA CYS A 609 22.00 26.13 26.35
C CYS A 609 22.64 25.43 25.13
N PHE A 610 23.82 25.88 24.68
CA PHE A 610 24.55 25.35 23.53
C PHE A 610 25.59 24.27 23.92
N GLY A 611 25.24 23.42 24.89
CA GLY A 611 26.01 22.22 25.21
C GLY A 611 26.15 21.28 24.00
N ASP A 612 27.23 20.49 23.95
CA ASP A 612 27.50 19.61 22.80
C ASP A 612 26.36 18.62 22.54
N ASP A 613 25.72 18.10 23.59
CA ASP A 613 24.57 17.21 23.45
C ASP A 613 23.34 17.93 22.88
N SER A 614 23.10 19.18 23.29
CA SER A 614 22.03 20.02 22.72
C SER A 614 22.27 20.29 21.24
N LEU A 615 23.52 20.55 20.85
CA LEU A 615 23.88 20.78 19.44
C LEU A 615 23.69 19.52 18.60
N VAL A 616 24.14 18.37 19.10
CA VAL A 616 23.94 17.07 18.42
C VAL A 616 22.46 16.75 18.28
N ALA A 617 21.68 16.91 19.35
CA ALA A 617 20.23 16.68 19.32
C ALA A 617 19.53 17.62 18.33
N THR A 618 19.90 18.90 18.32
CA THR A 618 19.36 19.90 17.38
C THR A 618 19.69 19.57 15.92
N LEU A 619 20.92 19.15 15.63
CA LEU A 619 21.33 18.75 14.27
C LEU A 619 20.54 17.53 13.78
N ASN A 620 20.36 16.52 14.65
CA ASN A 620 19.57 15.35 14.33
C ASN A 620 18.08 15.67 14.18
N ASP A 621 17.53 16.57 15.00
CA ASP A 621 16.14 17.04 14.89
C ASP A 621 15.88 17.68 13.51
N LEU A 622 16.74 18.64 13.12
CA LEU A 622 16.66 19.30 11.81
C LEU A 622 16.83 18.34 10.64
N PHE A 623 17.69 17.33 10.77
CA PHE A 623 17.93 16.35 9.71
C PHE A 623 16.78 15.35 9.57
N ILE A 624 16.46 14.62 10.66
CA ILE A 624 15.51 13.50 10.66
C ILE A 624 14.10 13.99 10.31
N VAL A 625 13.61 15.02 11.01
CA VAL A 625 12.27 15.57 10.77
C VAL A 625 12.22 16.23 9.40
N GLY A 626 13.27 16.96 9.03
CA GLY A 626 13.37 17.59 7.73
C GLY A 626 13.19 16.60 6.60
N VAL A 627 13.95 15.50 6.59
CA VAL A 627 13.90 14.46 5.53
C VAL A 627 12.51 13.88 5.38
N THR A 628 11.98 13.27 6.45
CA THR A 628 10.74 12.48 6.34
C THR A 628 9.53 13.32 6.00
N THR A 629 9.34 14.50 6.61
CA THR A 629 8.14 15.29 6.37
C THR A 629 8.03 15.74 4.91
N THR A 630 9.15 16.12 4.29
CA THR A 630 9.18 16.50 2.88
C THR A 630 8.96 15.30 1.97
N LEU A 631 9.65 14.18 2.23
CA LEU A 631 9.52 12.97 1.41
C LEU A 631 8.10 12.41 1.43
N THR A 632 7.49 12.30 2.60
CA THR A 632 6.09 11.86 2.74
C THR A 632 5.16 12.79 1.98
N THR A 633 5.35 14.10 2.08
CA THR A 633 4.51 15.08 1.36
C THR A 633 4.68 14.94 -0.16
N LEU A 634 5.93 14.78 -0.65
CA LEU A 634 6.20 14.55 -2.07
C LEU A 634 5.55 13.27 -2.60
N GLN A 635 5.64 12.17 -1.86
CA GLN A 635 4.98 10.91 -2.23
C GLN A 635 3.47 11.09 -2.39
N TRP A 636 2.84 11.84 -1.47
CA TRP A 636 1.42 12.17 -1.57
C TRP A 636 1.12 13.11 -2.75
N MET A 637 1.95 14.12 -2.98
CA MET A 637 1.82 15.03 -4.13
C MET A 637 1.89 14.25 -5.44
N LEU A 638 2.93 13.44 -5.64
CA LEU A 638 3.07 12.59 -6.84
C LEU A 638 1.88 11.66 -7.00
N LEU A 639 1.37 11.10 -5.90
CA LEU A 639 0.15 10.29 -5.95
C LEU A 639 -1.07 11.11 -6.36
N TYR A 640 -1.27 12.31 -5.81
CA TYR A 640 -2.39 13.18 -6.17
C TYR A 640 -2.31 13.64 -7.62
N ILE A 641 -1.13 13.96 -8.14
CA ILE A 641 -0.93 14.28 -9.56
C ILE A 641 -1.22 13.04 -10.40
N ALA A 642 -0.78 11.84 -9.97
CA ALA A 642 -1.08 10.58 -10.65
C ALA A 642 -2.58 10.28 -10.69
N TYR A 643 -3.28 10.55 -9.59
CA TYR A 643 -4.71 10.29 -9.45
C TYR A 643 -5.59 11.36 -10.15
N ASN A 644 -5.14 12.62 -10.22
CA ASN A 644 -5.87 13.77 -10.79
C ASN A 644 -5.05 14.42 -11.95
N PRO A 645 -5.18 13.97 -13.19
CA PRO A 645 -4.46 14.48 -14.35
C PRO A 645 -4.89 15.87 -14.80
N ASP A 646 -6.13 16.28 -14.55
CA ASP A 646 -6.56 17.67 -14.80
C ASP A 646 -5.74 18.64 -13.94
N VAL A 647 -5.34 18.22 -12.73
CA VAL A 647 -4.39 18.95 -11.90
C VAL A 647 -3.00 18.94 -12.54
N CYS A 648 -2.54 17.79 -13.06
CA CYS A 648 -1.26 17.69 -13.76
C CYS A 648 -1.20 18.63 -14.98
N GLU A 649 -2.27 18.69 -15.78
CA GLU A 649 -2.38 19.56 -16.95
C GLU A 649 -2.35 21.04 -16.55
N LYS A 650 -3.14 21.44 -15.54
CA LYS A 650 -3.12 22.82 -15.05
C LYS A 650 -1.79 23.24 -14.42
N LEU A 651 -1.14 22.34 -13.67
CA LEU A 651 0.22 22.55 -13.17
C LEU A 651 1.19 22.77 -14.33
N HIS A 652 1.15 21.90 -15.34
CA HIS A 652 2.00 22.00 -16.51
C HIS A 652 1.74 23.29 -17.31
N ASP A 653 0.48 23.62 -17.57
CA ASP A 653 0.08 24.84 -18.29
C ASP A 653 0.54 26.09 -17.58
N GLU A 654 0.36 26.18 -16.26
CA GLU A 654 0.81 27.34 -15.48
C GLU A 654 2.34 27.47 -15.54
N ILE A 655 3.06 26.38 -15.31
CA ILE A 655 4.53 26.35 -15.37
C ILE A 655 5.01 26.74 -16.77
N TRP A 656 4.42 26.15 -17.83
CA TRP A 656 4.79 26.42 -19.21
C TRP A 656 4.50 27.87 -19.62
N CYS A 657 3.33 28.41 -19.27
CA CYS A 657 2.95 29.78 -19.60
C CYS A 657 3.76 30.85 -18.86
N ARG A 658 4.18 30.58 -17.62
CA ARG A 658 4.90 31.56 -16.78
C ARG A 658 6.42 31.47 -16.87
N ILE A 659 6.93 30.25 -17.06
CA ILE A 659 8.38 29.97 -17.06
C ILE A 659 8.87 29.60 -18.46
N GLY A 660 8.15 28.74 -19.16
CA GLY A 660 8.56 28.21 -20.46
C GLY A 660 9.84 27.36 -20.38
N ASP A 661 10.78 27.60 -21.28
CA ASP A 661 11.95 26.74 -21.45
C ASP A 661 13.09 26.98 -20.44
N ARG A 662 13.09 28.10 -19.71
CA ARG A 662 14.15 28.38 -18.73
C ARG A 662 14.10 27.43 -17.53
N THR A 663 15.22 27.29 -16.84
CA THR A 663 15.28 26.58 -15.56
C THR A 663 14.51 27.36 -14.49
N PRO A 664 13.57 26.70 -13.77
CA PRO A 664 12.85 27.29 -12.65
C PRO A 664 13.77 27.65 -11.47
N ASN A 665 13.42 28.69 -10.72
CA ASN A 665 14.10 29.10 -9.49
C ASN A 665 13.10 29.48 -8.40
N ALA A 666 13.58 29.70 -7.17
CA ALA A 666 12.70 29.95 -6.01
C ALA A 666 11.86 31.24 -6.11
N GLU A 667 12.29 32.24 -6.89
CA GLU A 667 11.55 33.50 -7.10
C GLU A 667 10.30 33.29 -7.96
N ASP A 668 10.24 32.19 -8.72
CA ASP A 668 9.10 31.85 -9.57
C ASP A 668 7.83 31.49 -8.79
N ARG A 669 7.98 31.29 -7.49
CA ARG A 669 6.88 30.97 -6.59
C ARG A 669 5.76 32.01 -6.65
N ASP A 670 6.11 33.28 -6.77
CA ASP A 670 5.18 34.41 -6.73
C ASP A 670 4.31 34.54 -8.00
N GLN A 671 4.62 33.77 -9.05
CA GLN A 671 3.89 33.77 -10.32
C GLN A 671 3.19 32.44 -10.63
N LEU A 672 3.27 31.46 -9.72
CA LEU A 672 2.72 30.11 -9.88
C LEU A 672 1.66 29.80 -8.81
N ASP A 673 0.54 30.50 -8.89
CA ASP A 673 -0.57 30.42 -7.92
C ASP A 673 -1.15 28.99 -7.82
N TYR A 674 -1.31 28.31 -8.95
CA TYR A 674 -1.87 26.97 -9.03
C TYR A 674 -0.92 25.92 -8.46
N VAL A 675 0.38 26.00 -8.75
CA VAL A 675 1.41 25.14 -8.11
C VAL A 675 1.37 25.30 -6.60
N MET A 676 1.33 26.54 -6.12
CA MET A 676 1.35 26.81 -4.69
C MET A 676 0.09 26.33 -3.98
N ALA A 677 -1.07 26.53 -4.59
CA ALA A 677 -2.31 26.04 -4.02
C ALA A 677 -2.43 24.51 -4.12
N PHE A 678 -1.81 23.85 -5.10
CA PHE A 678 -1.69 22.38 -5.14
C PHE A 678 -0.85 21.83 -3.98
N ILE A 679 0.33 22.41 -3.74
CA ILE A 679 1.20 22.05 -2.62
C ILE A 679 0.43 22.21 -1.30
N ALA A 680 -0.29 23.32 -1.16
CA ALA A 680 -1.14 23.57 -0.01
C ALA A 680 -2.17 22.42 0.13
N GLU A 681 -2.99 22.16 -0.88
CA GLU A 681 -4.07 21.16 -0.80
C GLU A 681 -3.54 19.76 -0.42
N CYS A 682 -2.35 19.40 -0.90
CA CYS A 682 -1.69 18.15 -0.48
C CYS A 682 -1.34 18.14 1.02
N LEU A 683 -0.79 19.24 1.55
CA LEU A 683 -0.50 19.40 2.98
C LEU A 683 -1.77 19.45 3.85
N ARG A 684 -2.91 19.88 3.30
CA ARG A 684 -4.22 19.82 3.97
C ARG A 684 -4.71 18.39 4.10
N LEU A 685 -4.82 17.70 2.97
CA LEU A 685 -5.39 16.35 2.89
C LEU A 685 -4.49 15.30 3.53
N ARG A 686 -3.17 15.46 3.39
CA ARG A 686 -2.16 14.50 3.83
C ARG A 686 -1.06 15.21 4.60
N ASN A 687 -1.48 15.88 5.66
CA ASN A 687 -0.55 16.49 6.59
C ASN A 687 0.40 15.43 7.16
N PRO A 688 1.73 15.65 7.12
CA PRO A 688 2.71 14.68 7.63
C PRO A 688 2.62 14.51 9.16
N THR A 689 2.00 15.45 9.86
CA THR A 689 1.77 15.44 11.32
C THR A 689 0.28 15.58 11.63
N PRO A 690 -0.56 14.58 11.31
CA PRO A 690 -2.02 14.69 11.38
C PRO A 690 -2.57 14.89 12.80
N VAL A 691 -1.73 14.72 13.82
CA VAL A 691 -2.08 14.85 15.25
C VAL A 691 -1.35 16.06 15.87
N GLY A 692 -0.45 16.69 15.11
CA GLY A 692 0.52 17.63 15.64
C GLY A 692 1.46 16.98 16.66
N LEU A 693 2.27 17.83 17.29
CA LEU A 693 3.03 17.45 18.48
C LEU A 693 2.22 17.78 19.74
N PHE A 694 2.50 17.08 20.82
CA PHE A 694 1.80 17.26 22.09
C PHE A 694 2.31 18.53 22.78
N HIS A 695 1.39 19.32 23.31
CA HIS A 695 1.68 20.49 24.11
C HIS A 695 1.40 20.17 25.58
N ARG A 696 2.04 20.92 26.48
CA ARG A 696 1.74 20.91 27.91
C ARG A 696 1.36 22.32 28.32
N ALA A 697 0.24 22.45 29.02
CA ALA A 697 -0.19 23.73 29.58
C ALA A 697 0.77 24.12 30.73
N MET A 698 1.49 25.23 30.58
CA MET A 698 2.43 25.74 31.59
C MET A 698 1.71 26.37 32.79
N SER A 699 0.48 26.82 32.58
CA SER A 699 -0.44 27.32 33.60
C SER A 699 -1.88 27.10 33.11
N ASP A 700 -2.87 27.44 33.94
CA ASP A 700 -4.28 27.30 33.56
C ASP A 700 -4.60 28.12 32.30
N ILE A 701 -5.29 27.48 31.36
CA ILE A 701 -5.72 28.04 30.09
C ILE A 701 -7.24 28.16 30.09
N ASN A 702 -7.74 29.35 29.76
CA ASN A 702 -9.14 29.57 29.43
C ASN A 702 -9.26 29.60 27.91
N LEU A 703 -10.17 28.81 27.35
CA LEU A 703 -10.33 28.67 25.91
C LEU A 703 -11.78 28.88 25.49
N GLY A 704 -12.01 29.79 24.56
CA GLY A 704 -13.33 30.10 23.99
C GLY A 704 -14.37 30.53 25.04
N ASN A 705 -13.93 31.11 26.17
CA ASN A 705 -14.76 31.46 27.34
C ASN A 705 -15.61 30.31 27.90
N LYS A 706 -15.28 29.05 27.56
CA LYS A 706 -16.11 27.88 27.86
C LYS A 706 -15.32 26.72 28.45
N TYR A 707 -14.06 26.57 28.05
CA TYR A 707 -13.22 25.46 28.48
C TYR A 707 -12.12 25.96 29.39
N GLN A 708 -11.94 25.29 30.52
CA GLN A 708 -10.78 25.44 31.39
C GLN A 708 -9.89 24.22 31.22
N ILE A 709 -8.62 24.48 30.92
CA ILE A 709 -7.57 23.47 30.81
C ILE A 709 -6.60 23.74 31.96
N PRO A 710 -6.53 22.88 32.99
CA PRO A 710 -5.61 23.05 34.10
C PRO A 710 -4.15 23.02 33.67
N ALA A 711 -3.28 23.68 34.43
CA ALA A 711 -1.83 23.55 34.32
C ALA A 711 -1.39 22.07 34.30
N GLU A 712 -0.25 21.80 33.67
CA GLU A 712 0.34 20.46 33.47
C GLU A 712 -0.47 19.51 32.57
N THR A 713 -1.64 19.91 32.07
CA THR A 713 -2.45 19.10 31.16
C THR A 713 -1.77 18.95 29.81
N SER A 714 -1.77 17.72 29.27
CA SER A 714 -1.34 17.47 27.90
C SER A 714 -2.45 17.88 26.93
N VAL A 715 -2.11 18.71 25.95
CA VAL A 715 -3.03 19.27 24.97
C VAL A 715 -2.58 18.87 23.56
N ILE A 716 -3.52 18.38 22.76
CA ILE A 716 -3.32 17.99 21.37
C ILE A 716 -4.24 18.82 20.50
N VAL A 717 -3.64 19.58 19.58
CA VAL A 717 -4.38 20.24 18.50
C VAL A 717 -4.47 19.27 17.34
N HIS A 718 -5.65 18.70 17.13
CA HIS A 718 -5.86 17.61 16.19
C HIS A 718 -5.92 18.13 14.75
N GLN A 719 -4.73 18.28 14.16
CA GLN A 719 -4.53 18.86 12.82
C GLN A 719 -5.40 18.19 11.74
N TYR A 720 -5.53 16.87 11.75
CA TYR A 720 -6.36 16.14 10.79
C TYR A 720 -7.80 16.64 10.79
N SER A 721 -8.43 16.75 11.97
CA SER A 721 -9.81 17.22 12.07
C SER A 721 -9.95 18.67 11.62
N ILE A 722 -9.02 19.55 12.01
CA ILE A 722 -9.04 20.96 11.63
C ILE A 722 -8.92 21.11 10.10
N LEU A 723 -8.04 20.33 9.48
CA LEU A 723 -7.78 20.35 8.04
C LEU A 723 -8.84 19.59 7.21
N THR A 724 -9.71 18.82 7.86
CA THR A 724 -10.79 18.04 7.22
C THR A 724 -12.18 18.36 7.80
N ASP A 725 -12.35 19.52 8.43
CA ASP A 725 -13.64 19.94 8.99
C ASP A 725 -14.60 20.39 7.89
N ASP A 726 -15.73 19.69 7.75
CA ASP A 726 -16.79 20.01 6.78
C ASP A 726 -17.37 21.43 6.98
N LYS A 727 -17.18 22.07 8.14
CA LYS A 727 -17.55 23.49 8.33
C LYS A 727 -16.69 24.46 7.52
N ASN A 728 -15.43 24.10 7.29
CA ASN A 728 -14.45 24.95 6.65
C ASN A 728 -14.17 24.52 5.20
N TRP A 729 -14.57 23.30 4.82
CA TRP A 729 -14.24 22.67 3.54
C TRP A 729 -15.45 21.97 2.93
N ASP A 730 -15.83 22.36 1.72
CA ASP A 730 -16.79 21.59 0.91
C ASP A 730 -16.13 20.27 0.47
N ASN A 731 -16.74 19.12 0.81
CA ASN A 731 -16.18 17.78 0.55
C ASN A 731 -14.78 17.60 1.15
N ALA A 732 -14.65 17.82 2.46
CA ALA A 732 -13.37 17.92 3.17
C ALA A 732 -12.45 16.69 3.06
N ASP A 733 -13.01 15.51 2.76
CA ASP A 733 -12.30 14.24 2.56
C ASP A 733 -11.82 14.01 1.12
N GLN A 734 -12.28 14.84 0.18
CA GLN A 734 -11.93 14.77 -1.23
C GLN A 734 -10.91 15.84 -1.60
N TYR A 735 -10.18 15.55 -2.67
CA TYR A 735 -9.40 16.56 -3.36
C TYR A 735 -10.37 17.56 -3.99
N ALA A 736 -10.37 18.79 -3.50
CA ALA A 736 -11.16 19.86 -4.07
C ALA A 736 -10.32 20.62 -5.11
N SER A 737 -10.99 21.29 -6.06
CA SER A 737 -10.34 22.24 -6.97
C SER A 737 -9.40 23.14 -6.17
N VAL A 738 -8.13 23.16 -6.55
CA VAL A 738 -7.03 23.93 -5.94
C VAL A 738 -7.51 25.30 -5.43
N LYS A 739 -7.85 25.39 -4.14
CA LYS A 739 -8.27 26.64 -3.48
C LYS A 739 -7.17 27.03 -2.51
N PHE A 740 -6.56 28.19 -2.74
CA PHE A 740 -5.67 28.78 -1.75
C PHE A 740 -6.52 29.28 -0.57
N ILE A 741 -6.56 28.51 0.50
CA ILE A 741 -7.19 28.92 1.76
C ILE A 741 -6.06 29.09 2.78
N SER A 742 -6.11 30.15 3.58
CA SER A 742 -5.16 30.35 4.67
C SER A 742 -5.52 29.41 5.84
N TYR A 743 -4.78 28.32 5.99
CA TYR A 743 -4.85 27.41 7.13
C TYR A 743 -3.44 27.11 7.67
N MET A 744 -3.34 26.26 8.70
CA MET A 744 -2.13 26.10 9.51
C MET A 744 -1.48 24.71 9.33
N PRO A 745 -1.05 24.31 8.11
CA PRO A 745 -0.47 22.97 7.89
C PRO A 745 0.85 22.77 8.65
N PHE A 746 1.53 23.86 9.01
CA PHE A 746 2.77 23.90 9.78
C PHE A 746 2.55 24.29 11.26
N GLY A 747 1.29 24.34 11.71
CA GLY A 747 0.91 24.92 13.00
C GLY A 747 0.94 26.45 12.99
N THR A 748 0.91 27.06 14.17
CA THR A 748 1.05 28.52 14.35
C THR A 748 1.64 28.85 15.73
N GLY A 749 1.79 30.14 16.03
CA GLY A 749 2.25 30.64 17.32
C GLY A 749 3.73 30.40 17.57
N ARG A 750 4.13 30.40 18.84
CA ARG A 750 5.55 30.35 19.25
C ARG A 750 6.25 29.04 18.86
N ARG A 751 5.48 27.95 18.74
CA ARG A 751 5.94 26.61 18.33
C ARG A 751 5.70 26.32 16.84
N LEU A 752 5.46 27.34 16.01
CA LEU A 752 5.44 27.21 14.54
C LEU A 752 6.68 26.46 14.03
N CYS A 753 6.47 25.61 13.02
CA CYS A 753 7.51 24.81 12.38
C CYS A 753 8.72 25.68 11.96
N PRO A 754 9.93 25.43 12.48
CA PRO A 754 11.12 26.19 12.08
C PRO A 754 11.52 25.92 10.63
N GLY A 755 11.11 24.78 10.07
CA GLY A 755 11.41 24.34 8.70
C GLY A 755 10.38 24.72 7.64
N GLU A 756 9.35 25.52 7.97
CA GLU A 756 8.26 25.86 7.04
C GLU A 756 8.78 26.39 5.70
N GLN A 757 9.65 27.41 5.72
CA GLN A 757 10.18 28.02 4.50
C GLN A 757 11.03 27.03 3.69
N LEU A 758 11.86 26.23 4.37
CA LEU A 758 12.68 25.21 3.72
C LEU A 758 11.82 24.15 3.06
N ALA A 759 10.82 23.63 3.76
CA ALA A 759 9.91 22.63 3.23
C ALA A 759 9.12 23.18 2.04
N ALA A 760 8.56 24.40 2.16
CA ALA A 760 7.83 25.03 1.07
C ALA A 760 8.69 25.20 -0.19
N ASN A 761 9.92 25.69 -0.04
CA ASN A 761 10.83 25.87 -1.18
C ASN A 761 11.29 24.53 -1.76
N GLN A 762 11.54 23.50 -0.95
CA GLN A 762 11.88 22.17 -1.45
C GLN A 762 10.73 21.52 -2.23
N LEU A 763 9.51 21.54 -1.66
CA LEU A 763 8.33 20.98 -2.32
C LEU A 763 8.06 21.70 -3.65
N PHE A 764 8.20 23.02 -3.66
CA PHE A 764 8.11 23.83 -4.86
C PHE A 764 9.18 23.44 -5.89
N MET A 765 10.47 23.55 -5.55
CA MET A 765 11.56 23.27 -6.51
C MET A 765 11.52 21.86 -7.08
N ILE A 766 11.14 20.85 -6.29
CA ILE A 766 11.02 19.46 -6.77
C ILE A 766 9.84 19.28 -7.74
N MET A 767 8.74 20.00 -7.52
CA MET A 767 7.61 20.00 -8.45
C MET A 767 7.92 20.61 -9.81
N MET A 768 8.96 21.43 -9.87
CA MET A 768 9.40 22.11 -11.08
C MET A 768 10.33 21.25 -11.97
N PHE A 769 10.56 19.99 -11.60
CA PHE A 769 11.33 19.03 -12.40
C PHE A 769 10.64 18.77 -13.74
N LYS A 770 11.36 18.99 -14.85
CA LYS A 770 10.86 18.87 -16.23
C LYS A 770 10.82 17.42 -16.71
#